data_AF-A0A1G0IML6-F1
#
_entry.id   AF-A0A1G0IML6-F1
#
_cell.length_a   1.000
_cell.length_b   1.000
_cell.length_c   1.000
_cell.angle_alpha   90.00
_cell.angle_beta   90.00
_cell.angle_gamma   90.00
#
_symmetry.space_group_name_H-M   'P 1'
#
loop_
_entity.id
_entity.type
_entity.pdbx_description
1 polymer ?
#
loop_
_entity_poly.entity_id
_entity_poly.type
_entity_poly.pdbx_seq_one_letter_code
_entity_poly.pdbx_strand_id
1 'polypeptide(L)'
;MRRYFLLLLCLLPVLLVASSFVVRNIEVQGLQRVSADTVLRAIPIHAGKTYTDAEGNRIIAAVFKTGFFSNVQLSRNDNNLVIHVTERPTIDSVTITGNKSIKAKVLKPVLAQLKIVPGDTYDPSQLQEIVEGLKQQYLLMGHADAVITPTVKPLSRNRVAIHVTVQEGRAVIVRSIRITGNQAFSQHTLLDQFQLTTPSIFTWFNHHDHYSSIQLQTDLVSLRSFYLDHGYLNFQVVSRDVKQLPNGVAITVQVSEGPVYHLSGYRLAQVSVPDVLLPNIKKILMQLKVGDVFSRKKIIDVTKQVGDALANHGYAFPEVSPIPQLDQSAHTVFLNFNITAGRRVYVRNIHVVGDTRTSGIVIRSQLRQMEGSLYSLKDTKESERRIKNLGYLDHVEISTAAVPSDNNQVDLTYHVHEVNAGRASVQAGYSDVEGFLYGASISEPNFMGSGKFVSVGFQRSEFSSSYGFTYTNPFYTTTGISRSFNFYYTHTTPGNVNIEPYTLDNYGSSMTYGIPISEFDSWNVGGGYDHTAVSNINPSLVSPSVMQFVSRHPSPYNQFKLINSISHSTLDRAIFPTSGNEQNLGLTVGVPVLHTSLPYYEAQYNGSWYFPLSDSGFIIKPYGTLGYGGGYGDVNSLPFFENFYAGGLATLPGYEANTLGPKNPANPTESIGGNVEVLGGVNLILPNFISSKVRTGILLDAGNIFQTDRVPGIAYESINPKNLRVTTGIMVSWWSPLGAPLNFSLAVPLNKKPGDQLALFGFSFGATI
;
A
#
# COMPACT_ATOMS: atom_id res chain seq x y z
N MET A 1 -95.32 -21.97 30.07
CA MET A 1 -95.99 -22.84 29.07
C MET A 1 -95.16 -22.76 27.80
N ARG A 2 -94.49 -23.76 27.19
CA ARG A 2 -94.41 -25.24 27.19
C ARG A 2 -92.90 -25.59 27.15
N ARG A 3 -92.34 -26.45 28.02
CA ARG A 3 -92.19 -27.93 27.89
C ARG A 3 -91.56 -28.37 26.57
N TYR A 4 -90.25 -28.70 26.56
CA TYR A 4 -89.64 -30.03 26.77
C TYR A 4 -90.01 -31.05 25.68
N PHE A 5 -89.15 -31.21 24.66
CA PHE A 5 -88.99 -32.36 23.74
C PHE A 5 -87.88 -31.89 22.76
N LEU A 6 -86.59 -32.20 22.92
CA LEU A 6 -85.95 -33.47 22.64
C LEU A 6 -84.53 -33.41 23.22
N LEU A 7 -84.31 -34.16 24.29
CA LEU A 7 -83.01 -34.57 24.82
C LEU A 7 -83.00 -36.10 24.64
N LEU A 8 -81.89 -36.64 24.14
CA LEU A 8 -81.66 -38.04 23.70
C LEU A 8 -82.18 -38.42 22.29
N LEU A 9 -81.29 -38.34 21.30
CA LEU A 9 -81.01 -39.51 20.46
C LEU A 9 -79.56 -39.45 19.93
N CYS A 10 -78.76 -40.41 20.41
CA CYS A 10 -77.54 -40.93 19.81
C CYS A 10 -76.33 -39.99 19.57
N LEU A 11 -75.50 -39.92 20.60
CA LEU A 11 -74.04 -40.05 20.48
C LEU A 11 -73.69 -41.21 19.53
N LEU A 12 -73.28 -40.90 18.31
CA LEU A 12 -72.33 -41.73 17.56
C LEU A 12 -70.96 -41.09 17.80
N PRO A 13 -70.06 -41.72 18.57
CA PRO A 13 -68.67 -41.33 18.50
C PRO A 13 -68.20 -41.69 17.10
N VAL A 14 -67.88 -40.70 16.28
CA VAL A 14 -66.99 -40.94 15.14
C VAL A 14 -65.66 -41.36 15.77
N LEU A 15 -65.46 -42.66 15.90
CA LEU A 15 -64.16 -43.25 16.11
C LEU A 15 -63.31 -42.82 14.91
N LEU A 16 -62.54 -41.74 15.08
CA LEU A 16 -61.31 -41.53 14.33
C LEU A 16 -60.40 -42.69 14.71
N VAL A 17 -60.54 -43.80 14.00
CA VAL A 17 -59.56 -44.88 14.04
C VAL A 17 -58.29 -44.29 13.45
N ALA A 18 -57.36 -43.86 14.29
CA ALA A 18 -56.00 -43.58 13.88
C ALA A 18 -55.47 -44.85 13.21
N SER A 19 -55.26 -44.81 11.89
CA SER A 19 -54.89 -45.97 11.10
C SER A 19 -53.41 -46.29 11.31
N SER A 20 -53.09 -46.82 12.49
CA SER A 20 -51.76 -47.37 12.74
C SER A 20 -51.58 -48.64 11.92
N PHE A 21 -50.42 -48.80 11.28
CA PHE A 21 -50.10 -50.01 10.52
C PHE A 21 -48.62 -50.35 10.66
N VAL A 22 -48.29 -51.63 10.56
CA VAL A 22 -46.89 -52.07 10.61
C VAL A 22 -46.27 -51.88 9.23
N VAL A 23 -45.22 -51.05 9.15
CA VAL A 23 -44.52 -50.75 7.89
C VAL A 23 -43.71 -51.96 7.47
N ARG A 24 -44.06 -52.60 6.35
CA ARG A 24 -43.33 -53.76 5.82
C ARG A 24 -42.13 -53.34 4.98
N ASN A 25 -42.29 -52.30 4.17
CA ASN A 25 -41.24 -51.73 3.34
C ASN A 25 -41.41 -50.22 3.21
N ILE A 26 -40.31 -49.50 2.97
CA ILE A 26 -40.30 -48.05 2.76
C ILE A 26 -39.77 -47.80 1.35
N GLU A 27 -40.58 -47.14 0.51
CA GLU A 27 -40.21 -46.76 -0.85
C GLU A 27 -40.11 -45.25 -0.96
N VAL A 28 -39.10 -44.75 -1.68
CA VAL A 28 -38.90 -43.30 -1.90
C VAL A 28 -39.04 -43.02 -3.40
N GLN A 29 -39.98 -42.15 -3.75
CA GLN A 29 -40.29 -41.80 -5.14
C GLN A 29 -40.07 -40.31 -5.40
N GLY A 30 -39.60 -39.98 -6.61
CA GLY A 30 -39.32 -38.59 -7.02
C GLY A 30 -37.87 -38.13 -6.82
N LEU A 31 -36.97 -39.06 -6.49
CA LEU A 31 -35.52 -38.84 -6.47
C LEU A 31 -34.97 -38.73 -7.90
N GLN A 32 -33.99 -37.85 -8.09
CA GLN A 32 -33.27 -37.65 -9.35
C GLN A 32 -31.75 -37.70 -9.11
N ARG A 33 -31.25 -36.97 -8.12
CA ARG A 33 -29.81 -36.87 -7.79
C ARG A 33 -29.50 -37.43 -6.41
N VAL A 34 -30.43 -37.37 -5.47
CA VAL A 34 -30.25 -37.85 -4.10
C VAL A 34 -30.52 -39.36 -4.06
N SER A 35 -29.61 -40.14 -3.50
CA SER A 35 -29.81 -41.59 -3.34
C SER A 35 -30.89 -41.89 -2.28
N ALA A 36 -31.67 -42.95 -2.49
CA ALA A 36 -32.71 -43.39 -1.55
C ALA A 36 -32.16 -43.62 -0.13
N ASP A 37 -30.95 -44.16 0.00
CA ASP A 37 -30.27 -44.38 1.29
C ASP A 37 -30.08 -43.11 2.12
N THR A 38 -29.93 -41.94 1.48
CA THR A 38 -29.80 -40.65 2.18
C THR A 38 -31.12 -40.28 2.87
N VAL A 39 -32.26 -40.55 2.22
CA VAL A 39 -33.59 -40.33 2.80
C VAL A 39 -33.87 -41.37 3.89
N LEU A 40 -33.55 -42.63 3.64
CA LEU A 40 -33.77 -43.73 4.60
C LEU A 40 -32.93 -43.60 5.89
N ARG A 41 -31.73 -43.00 5.81
CA ARG A 41 -30.91 -42.68 7.00
C ARG A 41 -31.43 -41.49 7.79
N ALA A 42 -32.14 -40.56 7.16
CA ALA A 42 -32.66 -39.37 7.82
C ALA A 42 -33.92 -39.64 8.64
N ILE A 43 -34.71 -40.65 8.26
CA ILE A 43 -36.00 -40.94 8.89
C ILE A 43 -35.86 -41.78 10.17
N PRO A 44 -36.72 -41.56 11.19
CA PRO A 44 -36.64 -42.25 12.48
C PRO A 44 -37.28 -43.64 12.52
N ILE A 45 -37.81 -44.14 11.38
CA ILE A 45 -38.58 -45.38 11.28
C ILE A 45 -37.89 -46.39 10.35
N HIS A 46 -38.00 -47.67 10.67
CA HIS A 46 -37.49 -48.78 9.86
C HIS A 46 -38.61 -49.79 9.60
N ALA A 47 -38.44 -50.63 8.57
CA ALA A 47 -39.33 -51.75 8.31
C ALA A 47 -39.50 -52.62 9.58
N GLY A 48 -40.75 -52.96 9.91
CA GLY A 48 -41.16 -53.69 11.10
C GLY A 48 -41.72 -52.84 12.24
N LYS A 49 -41.65 -51.50 12.17
CA LYS A 49 -42.24 -50.59 13.18
C LYS A 49 -43.68 -50.16 12.81
N THR A 50 -44.47 -49.84 13.84
CA THR A 50 -45.85 -49.36 13.69
C THR A 50 -45.87 -47.88 13.36
N TYR A 51 -46.27 -47.52 12.14
CA TYR A 51 -46.50 -46.14 11.72
C TYR A 51 -47.71 -45.54 12.46
N THR A 52 -47.55 -44.31 12.96
CA THR A 52 -48.64 -43.47 13.48
C THR A 52 -48.58 -42.07 12.86
N ASP A 53 -49.67 -41.31 12.91
CA ASP A 53 -49.70 -39.94 12.34
C ASP A 53 -48.65 -39.01 12.99
N ALA A 54 -48.35 -39.22 14.27
CA ALA A 54 -47.28 -38.50 14.98
C ALA A 54 -45.89 -38.84 14.42
N GLU A 55 -45.66 -40.09 14.02
CA GLU A 55 -44.43 -40.50 13.34
C GLU A 55 -44.36 -39.97 11.90
N GLY A 56 -45.49 -39.89 11.20
CA GLY A 56 -45.59 -39.25 9.88
C GLY A 56 -45.05 -37.82 9.90
N ASN A 57 -45.48 -37.01 10.87
CA ASN A 57 -44.98 -35.64 11.02
C ASN A 57 -43.48 -35.59 11.33
N ARG A 58 -42.96 -36.54 12.13
CA ARG A 58 -41.51 -36.64 12.41
C ARG A 58 -40.70 -37.05 11.19
N ILE A 59 -41.23 -37.94 10.36
CA ILE A 59 -40.62 -38.37 9.10
C ILE A 59 -40.56 -37.18 8.14
N ILE A 60 -41.67 -36.49 7.93
CA ILE A 60 -41.73 -35.28 7.09
C ILE A 60 -40.71 -34.24 7.57
N ALA A 61 -40.71 -33.93 8.87
CA ALA A 61 -39.77 -32.96 9.45
C ALA A 61 -38.30 -33.39 9.28
N ALA A 62 -37.98 -34.67 9.47
CA ALA A 62 -36.63 -35.19 9.33
C ALA A 62 -36.14 -35.14 7.87
N VAL A 63 -37.01 -35.46 6.91
CA VAL A 63 -36.69 -35.36 5.47
C VAL A 63 -36.51 -33.90 5.05
N PHE A 64 -37.38 -32.98 5.49
CA PHE A 64 -37.20 -31.54 5.23
C PHE A 64 -35.92 -30.97 5.85
N LYS A 65 -35.54 -31.44 7.05
CA LYS A 65 -34.31 -31.01 7.75
C LYS A 65 -33.03 -31.33 6.96
N THR A 66 -33.08 -32.28 6.02
CA THR A 66 -31.93 -32.55 5.13
C THR A 66 -31.63 -31.40 4.15
N GLY A 67 -32.60 -30.52 3.90
CA GLY A 67 -32.44 -29.38 2.99
C GLY A 67 -32.49 -29.73 1.49
N PHE A 68 -32.64 -31.01 1.12
CA PHE A 68 -32.63 -31.44 -0.28
C PHE A 68 -33.97 -31.38 -0.99
N PHE A 69 -35.08 -31.23 -0.26
CA PHE A 69 -36.43 -31.41 -0.81
C PHE A 69 -37.29 -30.16 -0.61
N SER A 70 -38.11 -29.84 -1.61
CA SER A 70 -39.06 -28.71 -1.61
C SER A 70 -40.47 -29.14 -1.18
N ASN A 71 -40.80 -30.41 -1.41
CA ASN A 71 -42.05 -31.02 -1.02
C ASN A 71 -41.81 -32.47 -0.57
N VAL A 72 -42.49 -32.89 0.50
CA VAL A 72 -42.45 -34.26 1.04
C VAL A 72 -43.88 -34.65 1.37
N GLN A 73 -44.35 -35.74 0.77
CA GLN A 73 -45.69 -36.29 1.00
C GLN A 73 -45.57 -37.76 1.34
N LEU A 74 -46.37 -38.20 2.31
CA LEU A 74 -46.44 -39.60 2.70
C LEU A 74 -47.73 -40.19 2.14
N SER A 75 -47.60 -41.30 1.43
CA SER A 75 -48.74 -42.11 1.00
C SER A 75 -48.54 -43.55 1.46
N ARG A 76 -49.65 -44.29 1.48
CA ARG A 76 -49.66 -45.70 1.89
C ARG A 76 -50.13 -46.55 0.71
N ASN A 77 -49.36 -47.58 0.38
CA ASN A 77 -49.75 -48.61 -0.57
C ASN A 77 -49.72 -49.97 0.16
N ASP A 78 -50.88 -50.52 0.49
CA ASP A 78 -51.06 -51.69 1.37
C ASP A 78 -50.36 -51.57 2.73
N ASN A 79 -49.24 -52.28 2.94
CA ASN A 79 -48.42 -52.22 4.15
C ASN A 79 -47.06 -51.54 3.89
N ASN A 80 -46.89 -50.86 2.76
CA ASN A 80 -45.69 -50.11 2.41
C ASN A 80 -45.92 -48.60 2.61
N LEU A 81 -44.94 -47.94 3.21
CA LEU A 81 -44.90 -46.48 3.33
C LEU A 81 -44.17 -45.92 2.09
N VAL A 82 -44.85 -45.09 1.31
CA VAL A 82 -44.27 -44.45 0.13
C VAL A 82 -44.03 -42.97 0.46
N ILE A 83 -42.77 -42.54 0.36
CA ILE A 83 -42.34 -41.16 0.57
C ILE A 83 -42.17 -40.52 -0.81
N HIS A 84 -43.12 -39.67 -1.19
CA HIS A 84 -43.00 -38.86 -2.39
C HIS A 84 -42.21 -37.60 -2.06
N VAL A 85 -41.10 -37.40 -2.76
CA VAL A 85 -40.24 -36.24 -2.58
C VAL A 85 -40.10 -35.46 -3.88
N THR A 86 -39.99 -34.14 -3.77
CA THR A 86 -39.56 -33.28 -4.89
C THR A 86 -38.22 -32.67 -4.52
N GLU A 87 -37.17 -33.07 -5.22
CA GLU A 87 -35.82 -32.53 -5.01
C GLU A 87 -35.76 -31.05 -5.36
N ARG A 88 -35.11 -30.26 -4.49
CA ARG A 88 -34.71 -28.89 -4.80
C ARG A 88 -33.63 -28.91 -5.87
N PRO A 89 -33.64 -27.94 -6.80
CA PRO A 89 -32.65 -27.90 -7.85
C PRO A 89 -31.26 -27.52 -7.30
N THR A 90 -30.20 -27.96 -7.98
CA THR A 90 -28.82 -27.57 -7.65
C THR A 90 -28.47 -26.24 -8.31
N ILE A 91 -27.76 -25.38 -7.60
CA ILE A 91 -27.26 -24.10 -8.11
C ILE A 91 -26.11 -24.38 -9.10
N ASP A 92 -26.26 -23.93 -10.34
CA ASP A 92 -25.23 -24.05 -11.39
C ASP A 92 -24.30 -22.84 -11.40
N SER A 93 -24.88 -21.64 -11.33
CA SER A 93 -24.15 -20.37 -11.34
C SER A 93 -24.90 -19.29 -10.56
N VAL A 94 -24.13 -18.36 -9.98
CA VAL A 94 -24.64 -17.19 -9.26
C VAL A 94 -23.92 -15.96 -9.80
N THR A 95 -24.67 -15.06 -10.43
CA THR A 95 -24.13 -13.81 -10.99
C THR A 95 -24.87 -12.63 -10.38
N ILE A 96 -24.11 -11.65 -9.87
CA ILE A 96 -24.64 -10.36 -9.41
C ILE A 96 -24.15 -9.29 -10.36
N THR A 97 -25.07 -8.46 -10.86
CA THR A 97 -24.77 -7.36 -11.80
C THR A 97 -25.31 -6.04 -11.27
N GLY A 98 -24.64 -4.93 -11.60
CA GLY A 98 -25.06 -3.58 -11.21
C GLY A 98 -24.62 -3.13 -9.80
N ASN A 99 -23.88 -3.96 -9.07
CA ASN A 99 -23.32 -3.66 -7.74
C ASN A 99 -21.99 -2.88 -7.84
N LYS A 100 -22.07 -1.55 -7.98
CA LYS A 100 -20.91 -0.65 -8.02
C LYS A 100 -20.44 -0.25 -6.61
N SER A 101 -21.34 0.07 -5.70
CA SER A 101 -21.03 0.47 -4.31
C SER A 101 -20.57 -0.71 -3.46
N ILE A 102 -21.13 -1.90 -3.66
CA ILE A 102 -20.73 -3.12 -2.94
C ILE A 102 -19.96 -4.05 -3.88
N LYS A 103 -18.63 -4.07 -3.74
CA LYS A 103 -17.75 -4.87 -4.60
C LYS A 103 -18.04 -6.37 -4.47
N ALA A 104 -18.01 -7.09 -5.59
CA ALA A 104 -18.28 -8.52 -5.64
C ALA A 104 -17.37 -9.37 -4.72
N LYS A 105 -16.13 -8.92 -4.46
CA LYS A 105 -15.19 -9.59 -3.53
C LYS A 105 -15.75 -9.69 -2.11
N VAL A 106 -16.55 -8.70 -1.67
CA VAL A 106 -17.18 -8.66 -0.35
C VAL A 106 -18.41 -9.58 -0.29
N LEU A 107 -19.15 -9.71 -1.40
CA LEU A 107 -20.37 -10.52 -1.47
C LEU A 107 -20.08 -12.02 -1.55
N LYS A 108 -18.99 -12.43 -2.21
CA LYS A 108 -18.62 -13.85 -2.36
C LYS A 108 -18.57 -14.65 -1.04
N PRO A 109 -17.87 -14.21 0.02
CA PRO A 109 -17.84 -14.95 1.28
C PRO A 109 -19.21 -15.03 1.97
N VAL A 110 -20.02 -13.97 1.87
CA VAL A 110 -21.39 -13.95 2.43
C VAL A 110 -22.29 -14.96 1.72
N LEU A 111 -22.22 -15.02 0.38
CA LEU A 111 -22.95 -16.02 -0.40
C LEU A 111 -22.52 -17.45 -0.06
N ALA A 112 -21.22 -17.68 0.14
CA ALA A 112 -20.69 -18.99 0.56
C ALA A 112 -21.19 -19.40 1.95
N GLN A 113 -21.24 -18.46 2.90
CA GLN A 113 -21.77 -18.73 4.25
C GLN A 113 -23.26 -19.11 4.23
N LEU A 114 -24.04 -18.49 3.34
CA LEU A 114 -25.46 -18.80 3.14
C LEU A 114 -25.72 -19.98 2.19
N LYS A 115 -24.67 -20.69 1.73
CA LYS A 115 -24.77 -21.82 0.78
C LYS A 115 -25.42 -21.46 -0.56
N ILE A 116 -25.26 -20.20 -0.99
CA ILE A 116 -25.72 -19.72 -2.31
C ILE A 116 -24.50 -19.70 -3.25
N VAL A 117 -23.94 -20.87 -3.51
CA VAL A 117 -22.78 -21.04 -4.40
C VAL A 117 -23.00 -22.23 -5.35
N PRO A 118 -22.30 -22.27 -6.50
CA PRO A 118 -22.38 -23.41 -7.42
C PRO A 118 -22.14 -24.75 -6.71
N GLY A 119 -23.03 -25.72 -6.93
CA GLY A 119 -22.98 -27.05 -6.34
C GLY A 119 -23.90 -27.25 -5.13
N ASP A 120 -24.31 -26.18 -4.45
CA ASP A 120 -25.26 -26.25 -3.33
C ASP A 120 -26.72 -26.38 -3.79
N THR A 121 -27.60 -26.68 -2.85
CA THR A 121 -29.05 -26.84 -3.11
C THR A 121 -29.75 -25.48 -3.07
N TYR A 122 -30.59 -25.18 -4.05
CA TYR A 122 -31.30 -23.91 -4.11
C TYR A 122 -32.43 -23.82 -3.07
N ASP A 123 -32.35 -22.82 -2.20
CA ASP A 123 -33.43 -22.43 -1.29
C ASP A 123 -33.97 -21.03 -1.61
N PRO A 124 -35.25 -20.89 -2.03
CA PRO A 124 -35.87 -19.59 -2.24
C PRO A 124 -35.84 -18.69 -0.99
N SER A 125 -35.91 -19.27 0.21
CA SER A 125 -35.90 -18.49 1.46
C SER A 125 -34.54 -17.83 1.71
N GLN A 126 -33.45 -18.55 1.47
CA GLN A 126 -32.09 -18.01 1.57
C GLN A 126 -31.83 -16.93 0.51
N LEU A 127 -32.33 -17.12 -0.72
CA LEU A 127 -32.24 -16.10 -1.77
C LEU A 127 -33.02 -14.83 -1.39
N GLN A 128 -34.17 -14.98 -0.74
CA GLN A 128 -34.94 -13.84 -0.27
C GLN A 128 -34.22 -13.12 0.88
N GLU A 129 -33.62 -13.87 1.82
CA GLU A 129 -32.84 -13.31 2.93
C GLU A 129 -31.68 -12.46 2.43
N ILE A 130 -30.92 -12.93 1.42
CA ILE A 130 -29.83 -12.13 0.84
C ILE A 130 -30.36 -10.91 0.08
N VAL A 131 -31.48 -11.01 -0.62
CA VAL A 131 -32.08 -9.87 -1.34
C VAL A 131 -32.52 -8.79 -0.35
N GLU A 132 -33.19 -9.17 0.74
CA GLU A 132 -33.59 -8.21 1.78
C GLU A 132 -32.38 -7.68 2.55
N GLY A 133 -31.39 -8.51 2.87
CA GLY A 133 -30.15 -8.07 3.49
C GLY A 133 -29.37 -7.07 2.64
N LEU A 134 -29.28 -7.31 1.33
CA LEU A 134 -28.67 -6.36 0.40
C LEU A 134 -29.47 -5.05 0.30
N LYS A 135 -30.81 -5.12 0.23
CA LYS A 135 -31.65 -3.90 0.23
C LYS A 135 -31.41 -3.07 1.48
N GLN A 136 -31.38 -3.71 2.65
CA GLN A 136 -31.06 -3.06 3.92
C GLN A 136 -29.66 -2.45 3.91
N GLN A 137 -28.66 -3.18 3.39
CA GLN A 137 -27.29 -2.67 3.31
C GLN A 137 -27.19 -1.43 2.41
N TYR A 138 -27.83 -1.45 1.23
CA TYR A 138 -27.89 -0.29 0.34
C TYR A 138 -28.61 0.89 1.00
N LEU A 139 -29.72 0.65 1.70
CA LEU A 139 -30.41 1.68 2.46
C LEU A 139 -29.50 2.32 3.52
N LEU A 140 -28.75 1.50 4.28
CA LEU A 140 -27.79 1.99 5.28
C LEU A 140 -26.63 2.79 4.66
N MET A 141 -26.29 2.52 3.40
CA MET A 141 -25.31 3.25 2.58
C MET A 141 -25.90 4.47 1.83
N GLY A 142 -27.15 4.85 2.15
CA GLY A 142 -27.79 6.04 1.56
C GLY A 142 -28.36 5.82 0.17
N HIS A 143 -28.57 4.58 -0.25
CA HIS A 143 -29.23 4.21 -1.50
C HIS A 143 -30.68 3.78 -1.24
N ALA A 144 -31.54 4.75 -0.90
CA ALA A 144 -32.93 4.48 -0.53
C ALA A 144 -33.78 3.94 -1.70
N ASP A 145 -33.45 4.32 -2.93
CA ASP A 145 -34.16 3.90 -4.15
C ASP A 145 -33.57 2.60 -4.75
N ALA A 146 -32.77 1.85 -3.99
CA ALA A 146 -32.13 0.65 -4.51
C ALA A 146 -33.15 -0.48 -4.75
N VAL A 147 -33.17 -1.01 -5.98
CA VAL A 147 -34.02 -2.13 -6.38
C VAL A 147 -33.14 -3.34 -6.67
N ILE A 148 -33.44 -4.45 -6.00
CA ILE A 148 -32.71 -5.72 -6.14
C ILE A 148 -33.69 -6.77 -6.65
N THR A 149 -33.45 -7.26 -7.86
CA THR A 149 -34.34 -8.19 -8.55
C THR A 149 -33.64 -9.53 -8.74
N PRO A 150 -34.00 -10.56 -7.97
CA PRO A 150 -33.54 -11.92 -8.21
C PRO A 150 -34.27 -12.54 -9.41
N THR A 151 -33.53 -13.12 -10.34
CA THR A 151 -34.06 -13.90 -11.47
C THR A 151 -33.49 -15.30 -11.40
N VAL A 152 -34.36 -16.30 -11.25
CA VAL A 152 -33.97 -17.71 -11.19
C VAL A 152 -34.38 -18.38 -12.49
N LYS A 153 -33.40 -18.83 -13.28
CA LYS A 153 -33.64 -19.51 -14.56
C LYS A 153 -33.48 -21.02 -14.36
N PRO A 154 -34.53 -21.84 -14.59
CA PRO A 154 -34.40 -23.28 -14.56
C PRO A 154 -33.54 -23.77 -15.74
N LEU A 155 -32.72 -24.78 -15.48
CA LEU A 155 -31.81 -25.42 -16.42
C LEU A 155 -32.10 -26.92 -16.50
N SER A 156 -31.52 -27.58 -17.50
CA SER A 156 -31.61 -29.03 -17.65
C SER A 156 -30.99 -29.76 -16.45
N ARG A 157 -31.55 -30.94 -16.14
CA ARG A 157 -31.13 -31.85 -15.06
C ARG A 157 -31.35 -31.28 -13.63
N ASN A 158 -32.50 -30.65 -13.40
CA ASN A 158 -32.91 -30.08 -12.10
C ASN A 158 -31.87 -29.10 -11.53
N ARG A 159 -31.43 -28.15 -12.35
CA ARG A 159 -30.49 -27.10 -11.97
C ARG A 159 -31.11 -25.72 -12.14
N VAL A 160 -30.56 -24.73 -11.46
CA VAL A 160 -30.95 -23.33 -11.61
C VAL A 160 -29.74 -22.42 -11.75
N ALA A 161 -29.85 -21.40 -12.60
CA ALA A 161 -28.95 -20.26 -12.63
C ALA A 161 -29.59 -19.07 -11.92
N ILE A 162 -28.88 -18.47 -10.96
CA ILE A 162 -29.34 -17.34 -10.17
C ILE A 162 -28.67 -16.07 -10.70
N HIS A 163 -29.48 -15.12 -11.16
CA HIS A 163 -29.02 -13.80 -11.58
C HIS A 163 -29.66 -12.74 -10.70
N VAL A 164 -28.86 -12.02 -9.92
CA VAL A 164 -29.34 -10.90 -9.09
C VAL A 164 -28.95 -9.59 -9.77
N THR A 165 -29.95 -8.86 -10.26
CA THR A 165 -29.72 -7.53 -10.85
C THR A 165 -29.93 -6.47 -9.79
N VAL A 166 -28.91 -5.63 -9.57
CA VAL A 166 -28.93 -4.52 -8.62
C VAL A 166 -29.02 -3.20 -9.38
N GLN A 167 -30.05 -2.42 -9.06
CA GLN A 167 -30.17 -1.02 -9.47
C GLN A 167 -29.99 -0.16 -8.22
N GLU A 168 -28.81 0.40 -8.02
CA GLU A 168 -28.46 1.09 -6.75
C GLU A 168 -29.19 2.43 -6.53
N GLY A 169 -29.82 2.99 -7.57
CA GLY A 169 -30.44 4.30 -7.49
C GLY A 169 -29.43 5.44 -7.26
N ARG A 170 -29.92 6.63 -6.91
CA ARG A 170 -29.07 7.79 -6.59
C ARG A 170 -28.65 7.73 -5.13
N ALA A 171 -27.37 7.97 -4.87
CA ALA A 171 -26.89 8.14 -3.50
C ALA A 171 -27.43 9.44 -2.90
N VAL A 172 -27.84 9.38 -1.63
CA VAL A 172 -28.29 10.55 -0.87
C VAL A 172 -27.08 11.39 -0.47
N ILE A 173 -27.05 12.66 -0.86
CA ILE A 173 -25.92 13.57 -0.61
C ILE A 173 -26.06 14.28 0.74
N VAL A 174 -24.99 14.36 1.53
CA VAL A 174 -24.93 15.14 2.77
C VAL A 174 -24.74 16.62 2.44
N ARG A 175 -25.76 17.45 2.71
CA ARG A 175 -25.73 18.89 2.39
C ARG A 175 -25.19 19.74 3.53
N SER A 176 -25.38 19.30 4.77
CA SER A 176 -24.83 19.98 5.93
C SER A 176 -24.61 19.02 7.08
N ILE A 177 -23.56 19.28 7.85
CA ILE A 177 -23.26 18.61 9.11
C ILE A 177 -23.09 19.70 10.16
N ARG A 178 -23.90 19.67 11.21
CA ARG A 178 -23.83 20.61 12.34
C ARG A 178 -23.63 19.84 13.63
N ILE A 179 -22.72 20.33 14.46
CA ILE A 179 -22.51 19.84 15.81
C ILE A 179 -22.96 20.95 16.75
N THR A 180 -23.81 20.62 17.72
CA THR A 180 -24.37 21.57 18.69
C THR A 180 -24.10 21.09 20.11
N GLY A 181 -23.95 22.02 21.05
CA GLY A 181 -23.62 21.71 22.45
C GLY A 181 -22.12 21.62 22.74
N ASN A 182 -21.27 21.76 21.73
CA ASN A 182 -19.83 21.95 21.90
C ASN A 182 -19.52 23.38 22.38
N GLN A 183 -18.68 23.51 23.40
CA GLN A 183 -18.21 24.80 23.93
C GLN A 183 -16.68 24.87 23.98
N ALA A 184 -16.03 23.74 24.25
CA ALA A 184 -14.58 23.66 24.37
C ALA A 184 -13.84 23.65 23.02
N PHE A 185 -14.44 23.02 22.00
CA PHE A 185 -13.83 22.88 20.67
C PHE A 185 -14.69 23.51 19.59
N SER A 186 -14.05 24.07 18.56
CA SER A 186 -14.75 24.60 17.40
C SER A 186 -15.39 23.49 16.58
N GLN A 187 -16.52 23.76 15.93
CA GLN A 187 -17.20 22.79 15.07
C GLN A 187 -16.28 22.26 13.96
N HIS A 188 -15.42 23.11 13.41
CA HIS A 188 -14.45 22.70 12.38
C HIS A 188 -13.53 21.60 12.88
N THR A 189 -12.91 21.78 14.05
CA THR A 189 -12.02 20.78 14.68
C THR A 189 -12.71 19.43 14.89
N LEU A 190 -13.99 19.46 15.26
CA LEU A 190 -14.79 18.26 15.49
C LEU A 190 -15.19 17.57 14.18
N LEU A 191 -15.51 18.35 13.14
CA LEU A 191 -15.81 17.82 11.80
C LEU A 191 -14.58 17.23 11.12
N ASP A 192 -13.37 17.69 11.45
CA ASP A 192 -12.14 17.08 10.95
C ASP A 192 -11.93 15.64 11.43
N GLN A 193 -12.67 15.21 12.47
CA GLN A 193 -12.67 13.82 12.95
C GLN A 193 -13.65 12.92 12.16
N PHE A 194 -14.45 13.48 11.26
CA PHE A 194 -15.44 12.77 10.47
C PHE A 194 -14.86 12.41 9.11
N GLN A 195 -15.21 11.23 8.58
CA GLN A 195 -14.95 10.93 7.17
C GLN A 195 -16.06 11.46 6.27
N LEU A 196 -17.31 11.54 6.77
CA LEU A 196 -18.41 12.17 6.03
C LEU A 196 -18.19 13.68 5.91
N THR A 197 -18.34 14.21 4.70
CA THR A 197 -18.18 15.64 4.41
C THR A 197 -19.34 16.17 3.57
N THR A 198 -19.37 17.49 3.37
CA THR A 198 -20.24 18.10 2.35
C THR A 198 -19.55 18.09 0.97
N PRO A 199 -20.29 18.28 -0.14
CA PRO A 199 -19.71 18.33 -1.48
C PRO A 199 -18.55 19.32 -1.59
N SER A 200 -17.46 18.87 -2.20
CA SER A 200 -16.24 19.64 -2.42
C SER A 200 -15.62 19.22 -3.76
N ILE A 201 -14.62 19.97 -4.26
CA ILE A 201 -13.91 19.63 -5.51
C ILE A 201 -13.20 18.27 -5.44
N PHE A 202 -13.09 17.67 -4.25
CA PHE A 202 -12.50 16.35 -4.03
C PHE A 202 -13.53 15.22 -3.86
N THR A 203 -14.82 15.52 -3.69
CA THR A 203 -15.81 14.48 -3.41
C THR A 203 -16.17 13.64 -4.63
N TRP A 204 -15.87 14.12 -5.84
CA TRP A 204 -16.09 13.38 -7.09
C TRP A 204 -15.32 12.05 -7.20
N PHE A 205 -14.22 11.87 -6.47
CA PHE A 205 -13.46 10.60 -6.49
C PHE A 205 -13.60 9.78 -5.20
N ASN A 206 -13.71 10.40 -4.03
CA ASN A 206 -13.80 9.69 -2.75
C ASN A 206 -15.24 9.36 -2.32
N HIS A 207 -16.24 10.06 -2.87
CA HIS A 207 -17.66 9.89 -2.54
C HIS A 207 -17.99 10.06 -1.04
N HIS A 208 -17.17 10.80 -0.29
CA HIS A 208 -17.38 11.04 1.15
C HIS A 208 -18.56 11.98 1.45
N ASP A 209 -19.17 12.57 0.41
CA ASP A 209 -20.41 13.34 0.50
C ASP A 209 -21.67 12.48 0.38
N HIS A 210 -21.53 11.16 0.18
CA HIS A 210 -22.65 10.23 0.19
C HIS A 210 -23.00 9.83 1.63
N TYR A 211 -24.26 10.00 2.01
CA TYR A 211 -24.73 9.65 3.35
C TYR A 211 -24.63 8.15 3.59
N SER A 212 -23.97 7.76 4.68
CA SER A 212 -24.02 6.40 5.20
C SER A 212 -24.23 6.44 6.70
N SER A 213 -25.26 5.73 7.17
CA SER A 213 -25.54 5.58 8.61
C SER A 213 -24.41 4.83 9.34
N ILE A 214 -23.76 3.88 8.66
CA ILE A 214 -22.61 3.12 9.15
C ILE A 214 -21.41 4.07 9.31
N GLN A 215 -21.16 4.90 8.30
CA GLN A 215 -20.08 5.87 8.37
C GLN A 215 -20.33 6.91 9.46
N LEU A 216 -21.56 7.44 9.55
CA LEU A 216 -21.92 8.38 10.63
C LEU A 216 -21.70 7.76 12.01
N GLN A 217 -22.04 6.48 12.21
CA GLN A 217 -21.77 5.79 13.48
C GLN A 217 -20.27 5.71 13.78
N THR A 218 -19.45 5.45 12.76
CA THR A 218 -17.98 5.40 12.86
C THR A 218 -17.41 6.78 13.20
N ASP A 219 -17.92 7.83 12.57
CA ASP A 219 -17.54 9.21 12.83
C ASP A 219 -17.91 9.63 14.27
N LEU A 220 -19.08 9.23 14.77
CA LEU A 220 -19.49 9.49 16.17
C LEU A 220 -18.60 8.76 17.19
N VAL A 221 -18.12 7.55 16.87
CA VAL A 221 -17.15 6.83 17.73
C VAL A 221 -15.79 7.55 17.71
N SER A 222 -15.38 8.08 16.57
CA SER A 222 -14.15 8.87 16.42
C SER A 222 -14.25 10.17 17.22
N LEU A 223 -15.39 10.86 17.13
CA LEU A 223 -15.71 12.05 17.94
C LEU A 223 -15.67 11.74 19.44
N ARG A 224 -16.32 10.66 19.88
CA ARG A 224 -16.27 10.25 21.29
C ARG A 224 -14.84 9.95 21.75
N SER A 225 -14.05 9.28 20.91
CA SER A 225 -12.65 8.98 21.22
C SER A 225 -11.82 10.26 21.35
N PHE A 226 -12.02 11.23 20.45
CA PHE A 226 -11.41 12.56 20.53
C PHE A 226 -11.68 13.23 21.89
N TYR A 227 -12.93 13.28 22.34
CA TYR A 227 -13.27 13.89 23.64
C TYR A 227 -12.68 13.12 24.83
N LEU A 228 -12.71 11.78 24.82
CA LEU A 228 -12.10 10.95 25.87
C LEU A 228 -10.58 11.12 25.94
N ASP A 229 -9.93 11.40 24.80
CA ASP A 229 -8.51 11.66 24.71
C ASP A 229 -8.12 13.06 25.22
N HIS A 230 -9.09 13.97 25.37
CA HIS A 230 -8.96 15.32 25.91
C HIS A 230 -9.61 15.49 27.30
N GLY A 231 -9.90 14.40 28.02
CA GLY A 231 -10.28 14.45 29.43
C GLY A 231 -11.78 14.51 29.73
N TYR A 232 -12.63 14.44 28.70
CA TYR A 232 -14.08 14.50 28.85
C TYR A 232 -14.68 13.11 29.05
N LEU A 233 -14.51 12.54 30.25
CA LEU A 233 -14.96 11.17 30.58
C LEU A 233 -16.49 11.00 30.56
N ASN A 234 -17.21 12.08 30.83
CA ASN A 234 -18.68 12.12 30.79
C ASN A 234 -19.23 12.55 29.42
N PHE A 235 -18.40 12.62 28.38
CA PHE A 235 -18.84 12.98 27.04
C PHE A 235 -19.93 12.03 26.53
N GLN A 236 -21.02 12.61 26.04
CA GLN A 236 -22.14 11.87 25.47
C GLN A 236 -22.66 12.54 24.20
N VAL A 237 -23.02 11.72 23.22
CA VAL A 237 -23.84 12.15 22.09
C VAL A 237 -25.30 12.06 22.54
N VAL A 238 -25.94 13.22 22.75
CA VAL A 238 -27.30 13.35 23.27
C VAL A 238 -28.32 12.93 22.23
N SER A 239 -28.17 13.43 21.00
CA SER A 239 -29.02 13.06 19.87
C SER A 239 -28.25 13.13 18.56
N ARG A 240 -28.77 12.41 17.57
CA ARG A 240 -28.35 12.47 16.17
C ARG A 240 -29.60 12.59 15.30
N ASP A 241 -29.78 13.76 14.71
CA ASP A 241 -30.94 14.05 13.88
C ASP A 241 -30.52 14.12 12.43
N VAL A 242 -31.07 13.22 11.61
CA VAL A 242 -30.87 13.21 10.15
C VAL A 242 -32.17 13.65 9.50
N LYS A 243 -32.18 14.89 8.98
CA LYS A 243 -33.36 15.47 8.32
C LYS A 243 -33.25 15.32 6.82
N GLN A 244 -34.27 14.73 6.21
CA GLN A 244 -34.39 14.64 4.75
C GLN A 244 -34.64 16.04 4.16
N LEU A 245 -33.86 16.40 3.14
CA LEU A 245 -34.04 17.61 2.34
C LEU A 245 -34.41 17.22 0.90
N PRO A 246 -34.98 18.14 0.09
CA PRO A 246 -35.31 17.87 -1.31
C PRO A 246 -34.12 17.41 -2.17
N ASN A 247 -32.90 17.80 -1.79
CA ASN A 247 -31.67 17.56 -2.55
C ASN A 247 -30.57 16.83 -1.74
N GLY A 248 -30.93 16.13 -0.66
CA GLY A 248 -29.98 15.42 0.20
C GLY A 248 -30.45 15.26 1.64
N VAL A 249 -29.51 15.21 2.58
CA VAL A 249 -29.77 15.17 4.03
C VAL A 249 -28.99 16.25 4.78
N ALA A 250 -29.57 16.71 5.89
CA ALA A 250 -28.88 17.53 6.89
C ALA A 250 -28.70 16.71 8.17
N ILE A 251 -27.46 16.62 8.64
CA ILE A 251 -27.09 15.90 9.86
C ILE A 251 -26.86 16.92 10.97
N THR A 252 -27.57 16.77 12.09
CA THR A 252 -27.34 17.54 13.31
C THR A 252 -26.98 16.58 14.44
N VAL A 253 -25.82 16.78 15.05
CA VAL A 253 -25.34 15.98 16.18
C VAL A 253 -25.32 16.87 17.41
N GLN A 254 -26.13 16.53 18.42
CA GLN A 254 -26.12 17.24 19.69
C GLN A 254 -25.20 16.49 20.67
N VAL A 255 -24.24 17.19 21.25
CA VAL A 255 -23.28 16.64 22.21
C VAL A 255 -23.42 17.29 23.58
N SER A 256 -23.03 16.56 24.61
CA SER A 256 -22.80 17.05 25.97
C SER A 256 -21.36 16.73 26.34
N GLU A 257 -20.54 17.77 26.48
CA GLU A 257 -19.10 17.61 26.71
C GLU A 257 -18.81 17.05 28.10
N GLY A 258 -19.51 17.56 29.12
CA GLY A 258 -19.20 17.28 30.51
C GLY A 258 -17.94 18.01 30.99
N PRO A 259 -17.58 17.87 32.28
CA PRO A 259 -16.39 18.50 32.84
C PRO A 259 -15.11 17.80 32.39
N VAL A 260 -14.01 18.56 32.36
CA VAL A 260 -12.66 18.04 32.11
C VAL A 260 -12.15 17.37 33.38
N TYR A 261 -11.65 16.15 33.24
CA TYR A 261 -11.00 15.45 34.34
C TYR A 261 -9.49 15.58 34.25
N HIS A 262 -8.87 15.76 35.41
CA HIS A 262 -7.42 15.81 35.56
C HIS A 262 -6.87 14.54 36.21
N LEU A 263 -5.66 14.15 35.86
CA LEU A 263 -4.99 13.03 36.50
C LEU A 263 -4.52 13.45 37.90
N SER A 264 -5.12 12.92 38.97
CA SER A 264 -4.70 13.20 40.35
C SER A 264 -3.47 12.39 40.79
N GLY A 265 -3.21 11.28 40.14
CA GLY A 265 -2.05 10.44 40.42
C GLY A 265 -2.21 9.04 39.88
N TYR A 266 -1.17 8.24 40.07
CA TYR A 266 -1.21 6.81 39.82
C TYR A 266 -0.39 6.06 40.86
N ARG A 267 -0.75 4.80 41.11
CA ARG A 267 0.06 3.89 41.92
C ARG A 267 0.09 2.51 41.30
N LEU A 268 1.13 1.78 41.67
CA LEU A 268 1.24 0.35 41.40
C LEU A 268 0.53 -0.40 42.52
N ALA A 269 -0.65 -0.96 42.25
CA ALA A 269 -1.49 -1.60 43.26
C ALA A 269 -1.10 -3.07 43.47
N GLN A 270 -1.03 -3.85 42.38
CA GLN A 270 -0.53 -5.23 42.38
C GLN A 270 0.61 -5.35 41.38
N VAL A 271 1.77 -5.81 41.84
CA VAL A 271 2.97 -5.90 41.02
C VAL A 271 3.61 -7.26 41.20
N SER A 272 3.64 -8.04 40.11
CA SER A 272 4.36 -9.30 40.02
C SER A 272 5.32 -9.22 38.83
N VAL A 273 6.39 -8.43 38.98
CA VAL A 273 7.45 -8.24 37.98
C VAL A 273 8.82 -8.32 38.66
N PRO A 274 9.89 -8.71 37.95
CA PRO A 274 11.25 -8.69 38.52
C PRO A 274 11.71 -7.28 38.89
N ASP A 275 12.43 -7.17 40.01
CA ASP A 275 12.91 -5.89 40.54
C ASP A 275 13.76 -5.10 39.54
N VAL A 276 14.54 -5.78 38.70
CA VAL A 276 15.40 -5.18 37.67
C VAL A 276 14.59 -4.38 36.63
N LEU A 277 13.32 -4.73 36.39
CA LEU A 277 12.47 -4.08 35.39
C LEU A 277 11.62 -2.94 35.98
N LEU A 278 11.47 -2.87 37.31
CA LEU A 278 10.69 -1.83 37.98
C LEU A 278 11.15 -0.39 37.66
N PRO A 279 12.45 -0.06 37.60
CA PRO A 279 12.90 1.29 37.25
C PRO A 279 12.45 1.71 35.86
N ASN A 280 12.51 0.80 34.88
CA ASN A 280 12.09 1.07 33.51
C ASN A 280 10.56 1.28 33.43
N ILE A 281 9.79 0.43 34.11
CA ILE A 281 8.33 0.58 34.20
C ILE A 281 7.96 1.93 34.82
N LYS A 282 8.59 2.31 35.94
CA LYS A 282 8.38 3.61 36.57
C LYS A 282 8.72 4.76 35.62
N LYS A 283 9.82 4.68 34.88
CA LYS A 283 10.22 5.68 33.88
C LYS A 283 9.17 5.83 32.77
N ILE A 284 8.58 4.74 32.30
CA ILE A 284 7.49 4.79 31.30
C ILE A 284 6.24 5.45 31.90
N LEU A 285 5.87 5.09 33.13
CA LEU A 285 4.72 5.68 33.82
C LEU A 285 4.89 7.18 34.13
N MET A 286 6.12 7.69 34.27
CA MET A 286 6.39 9.13 34.42
C MET A 286 5.95 9.99 33.22
N GLN A 287 5.65 9.39 32.07
CA GLN A 287 5.00 10.09 30.96
C GLN A 287 3.60 10.61 31.33
N LEU A 288 2.95 9.98 32.32
CA LEU A 288 1.71 10.46 32.93
C LEU A 288 2.06 11.49 34.01
N LYS A 289 1.98 12.78 33.68
CA LYS A 289 2.25 13.84 34.65
C LYS A 289 1.02 14.09 35.50
N VAL A 290 1.22 14.15 36.82
CA VAL A 290 0.15 14.50 37.76
C VAL A 290 -0.28 15.95 37.52
N GLY A 291 -1.59 16.17 37.40
CA GLY A 291 -2.19 17.47 37.05
C GLY A 291 -2.51 17.64 35.57
N ASP A 292 -1.94 16.83 34.67
CA ASP A 292 -2.30 16.87 33.25
C ASP A 292 -3.78 16.51 33.05
N VAL A 293 -4.36 17.04 31.97
CA VAL A 293 -5.68 16.61 31.49
C VAL A 293 -5.64 15.11 31.19
N PHE A 294 -6.65 14.39 31.69
CA PHE A 294 -6.79 12.96 31.47
C PHE A 294 -6.84 12.65 29.96
N SER A 295 -6.12 11.63 29.52
CA SER A 295 -6.15 11.20 28.13
C SER A 295 -6.18 9.69 28.04
N ARG A 296 -7.28 9.14 27.52
CA ARG A 296 -7.44 7.70 27.34
C ARG A 296 -6.35 7.13 26.43
N LYS A 297 -6.07 7.79 25.30
CA LYS A 297 -4.97 7.41 24.40
C LYS A 297 -3.62 7.34 25.10
N LYS A 298 -3.23 8.36 25.88
CA LYS A 298 -1.96 8.32 26.63
C LYS A 298 -1.90 7.12 27.59
N ILE A 299 -2.99 6.78 28.26
CA ILE A 299 -3.03 5.63 29.19
C ILE A 299 -2.89 4.30 28.44
N ILE A 300 -3.59 4.16 27.32
CA ILE A 300 -3.48 2.97 26.45
C ILE A 300 -2.03 2.84 25.94
N ASP A 301 -1.44 3.94 25.46
CA ASP A 301 -0.07 3.96 24.94
C ASP A 301 0.95 3.60 26.03
N VAL A 302 0.81 4.15 27.23
CA VAL A 302 1.67 3.84 28.38
C VAL A 302 1.49 2.39 28.83
N THR A 303 0.25 1.89 28.93
CA THR A 303 -0.06 0.50 29.27
C THR A 303 0.57 -0.47 28.27
N LYS A 304 0.45 -0.15 26.98
CA LYS A 304 1.08 -0.89 25.88
C LYS A 304 2.60 -0.84 25.96
N GLN A 305 3.21 0.32 26.21
CA GLN A 305 4.67 0.45 26.36
C GLN A 305 5.20 -0.38 27.54
N VAL A 306 4.48 -0.43 28.67
CA VAL A 306 4.82 -1.30 29.81
C VAL A 306 4.74 -2.77 29.42
N GLY A 307 3.66 -3.20 28.77
CA GLY A 307 3.51 -4.56 28.26
C GLY A 307 4.60 -4.95 27.26
N ASP A 308 4.88 -4.07 26.29
CA ASP A 308 5.94 -4.24 25.29
C ASP A 308 7.33 -4.32 25.97
N ALA A 309 7.61 -3.51 26.98
CA ALA A 309 8.87 -3.52 27.71
C ALA A 309 9.09 -4.84 28.46
N LEU A 310 8.04 -5.42 29.05
CA LEU A 310 8.07 -6.75 29.65
C LEU A 310 8.27 -7.81 28.56
N ALA A 311 7.51 -7.73 27.47
CA ALA A 311 7.59 -8.68 26.36
C ALA A 311 8.97 -8.72 25.68
N ASN A 312 9.71 -7.62 25.69
CA ASN A 312 11.10 -7.55 25.22
C ASN A 312 12.11 -8.30 26.11
N HIS A 313 11.73 -8.65 27.35
CA HIS A 313 12.58 -9.36 28.31
C HIS A 313 12.15 -10.82 28.51
N GLY A 314 11.43 -11.42 27.56
CA GLY A 314 11.02 -12.82 27.61
C GLY A 314 9.58 -13.06 28.10
N TYR A 315 8.82 -12.04 28.46
CA TYR A 315 7.47 -12.22 29.03
C TYR A 315 6.39 -12.11 27.95
N ALA A 316 6.05 -13.20 27.26
CA ALA A 316 5.18 -13.15 26.08
C ALA A 316 3.72 -12.73 26.37
N PHE A 317 3.23 -12.97 27.58
CA PHE A 317 1.83 -12.70 27.97
C PHE A 317 1.76 -11.83 29.23
N PRO A 318 2.27 -10.58 29.19
CA PRO A 318 2.20 -9.69 30.33
C PRO A 318 0.79 -9.11 30.46
N GLU A 319 0.25 -9.10 31.67
CA GLU A 319 -1.04 -8.49 31.97
C GLU A 319 -0.81 -7.12 32.61
N VAL A 320 -1.26 -6.06 31.93
CA VAL A 320 -1.15 -4.68 32.40
C VAL A 320 -2.55 -4.06 32.36
N SER A 321 -3.15 -3.85 33.52
CA SER A 321 -4.51 -3.34 33.64
C SER A 321 -4.53 -2.03 34.43
N PRO A 322 -4.85 -0.89 33.78
CA PRO A 322 -5.12 0.36 34.46
C PRO A 322 -6.58 0.39 34.94
N ILE A 323 -6.80 0.44 36.26
CA ILE A 323 -8.12 0.58 36.87
C ILE A 323 -8.30 2.04 37.28
N PRO A 324 -9.13 2.83 36.57
CA PRO A 324 -9.41 4.21 36.93
C PRO A 324 -10.35 4.27 38.15
N GLN A 325 -9.97 5.06 39.14
CA GLN A 325 -10.83 5.49 40.24
C GLN A 325 -11.22 6.94 39.99
N LEU A 326 -12.50 7.17 39.72
CA LEU A 326 -13.04 8.50 39.45
C LEU A 326 -13.48 9.17 40.74
N ASP A 327 -13.03 10.41 40.94
CA ASP A 327 -13.61 11.35 41.89
C ASP A 327 -14.45 12.36 41.10
N GLN A 328 -15.77 12.19 41.16
CA GLN A 328 -16.72 13.06 40.45
C GLN A 328 -16.82 14.46 41.05
N SER A 329 -16.52 14.64 42.34
CA SER A 329 -16.62 15.95 43.00
C SER A 329 -15.39 16.81 42.71
N ALA A 330 -14.20 16.20 42.75
CA ALA A 330 -12.94 16.89 42.43
C ALA A 330 -12.65 16.94 40.91
N HIS A 331 -13.43 16.25 40.08
CA HIS A 331 -13.15 16.04 38.65
C HIS A 331 -11.73 15.51 38.41
N THR A 332 -11.35 14.50 39.19
CA THR A 332 -10.03 13.88 39.05
C THR A 332 -10.13 12.38 38.84
N VAL A 333 -9.10 11.82 38.20
CA VAL A 333 -8.94 10.38 38.02
C VAL A 333 -7.64 9.93 38.65
N PHE A 334 -7.72 8.92 39.52
CA PHE A 334 -6.58 8.24 40.07
C PHE A 334 -6.43 6.86 39.42
N LEU A 335 -5.23 6.49 38.95
CA LEU A 335 -5.01 5.23 38.23
C LEU A 335 -4.35 4.18 39.13
N ASN A 336 -4.99 3.02 39.29
CA ASN A 336 -4.38 1.85 39.91
C ASN A 336 -3.88 0.90 38.83
N PHE A 337 -2.57 0.74 38.70
CA PHE A 337 -1.98 -0.21 37.77
C PHE A 337 -1.78 -1.57 38.43
N ASN A 338 -2.40 -2.59 37.86
CA ASN A 338 -2.11 -4.00 38.15
C ASN A 338 -1.20 -4.52 37.04
N ILE A 339 -0.01 -5.00 37.40
CA ILE A 339 1.04 -5.41 36.46
C ILE A 339 1.56 -6.79 36.84
N THR A 340 1.33 -7.77 35.97
CA THR A 340 1.81 -9.15 36.13
C THR A 340 2.62 -9.53 34.90
N ALA A 341 3.92 -9.77 35.07
CA ALA A 341 4.79 -10.15 33.95
C ALA A 341 4.52 -11.58 33.45
N GLY A 342 4.04 -12.46 34.32
CA GLY A 342 3.96 -13.89 34.02
C GLY A 342 5.34 -14.56 34.02
N ARG A 343 5.48 -15.65 33.28
CA ARG A 343 6.74 -16.42 33.18
C ARG A 343 7.57 -15.98 31.98
N ARG A 344 8.89 -16.12 32.06
CA ARG A 344 9.76 -15.99 30.89
C ARG A 344 9.57 -17.20 30.00
N VAL A 345 9.42 -16.95 28.70
CA VAL A 345 9.26 -17.98 27.70
C VAL A 345 10.37 -17.94 26.66
N TYR A 346 10.72 -19.11 26.17
CA TYR A 346 11.63 -19.31 25.06
C TYR A 346 10.84 -19.64 23.80
N VAL A 347 11.32 -19.16 22.65
CA VAL A 347 10.75 -19.53 21.36
C VAL A 347 11.31 -20.91 21.01
N ARG A 348 10.45 -21.93 20.96
CA ARG A 348 10.87 -23.29 20.61
C ARG A 348 11.03 -23.40 19.10
N ASN A 349 9.94 -23.25 18.36
CA ASN A 349 9.92 -23.32 16.91
C ASN A 349 9.28 -22.07 16.30
N ILE A 350 9.74 -21.73 15.10
CA ILE A 350 9.10 -20.73 14.25
C ILE A 350 8.55 -21.47 13.02
N HIS A 351 7.25 -21.38 12.84
CA HIS A 351 6.55 -21.90 11.67
C HIS A 351 6.21 -20.76 10.72
N VAL A 352 6.35 -21.01 9.43
CA VAL A 352 5.87 -20.12 8.38
C VAL A 352 4.78 -20.88 7.64
N VAL A 353 3.63 -20.24 7.45
CA VAL A 353 2.46 -20.85 6.82
C VAL A 353 1.90 -19.88 5.79
N GLY A 354 1.63 -20.39 4.59
CA GLY A 354 1.10 -19.61 3.46
C GLY A 354 2.16 -19.22 2.42
N ASP A 355 3.40 -19.65 2.61
CA ASP A 355 4.50 -19.58 1.64
C ASP A 355 4.35 -20.67 0.57
N THR A 356 3.41 -20.46 -0.36
CA THR A 356 3.11 -21.44 -1.43
C THR A 356 4.07 -21.36 -2.62
N ARG A 357 4.55 -20.16 -2.94
CA ARG A 357 5.44 -19.87 -4.07
C ARG A 357 6.82 -19.48 -3.58
N THR A 358 6.90 -18.68 -2.52
CA THR A 358 8.14 -18.16 -1.94
C THR A 358 8.80 -19.25 -1.14
N SER A 359 10.11 -19.41 -1.32
CA SER A 359 10.89 -20.32 -0.49
C SER A 359 10.90 -19.85 0.96
N GLY A 360 10.59 -20.76 1.89
CA GLY A 360 10.62 -20.47 3.33
C GLY A 360 11.97 -19.94 3.82
N ILE A 361 13.07 -20.18 3.09
CA ILE A 361 14.38 -19.61 3.44
C ILE A 361 14.43 -18.09 3.33
N VAL A 362 13.67 -17.53 2.39
CA VAL A 362 13.58 -16.07 2.15
C VAL A 362 12.88 -15.39 3.32
N ILE A 363 11.83 -16.02 3.85
CA ILE A 363 11.09 -15.51 5.00
C ILE A 363 11.94 -15.71 6.27
N ARG A 364 12.58 -16.87 6.43
CA ARG A 364 13.47 -17.14 7.56
C ARG A 364 14.66 -16.19 7.62
N SER A 365 15.21 -15.77 6.48
CA SER A 365 16.31 -14.78 6.46
C SER A 365 15.89 -13.38 6.93
N GLN A 366 14.59 -13.09 7.00
CA GLN A 366 14.08 -11.84 7.55
C GLN A 366 13.88 -11.88 9.07
N LEU A 367 13.97 -13.04 9.71
CA LEU A 367 13.70 -13.21 11.13
C LEU A 367 14.83 -12.60 11.97
N ARG A 368 14.44 -11.77 12.94
CA ARG A 368 15.29 -11.29 14.04
C ARG A 368 15.06 -12.09 15.32
N GLN A 369 13.84 -12.55 15.55
CA GLN A 369 13.56 -13.51 16.60
C GLN A 369 14.11 -14.87 16.17
N MET A 370 14.98 -15.46 17.00
CA MET A 370 15.58 -16.76 16.72
C MET A 370 14.83 -17.88 17.46
N GLU A 371 14.86 -19.08 16.88
CA GLU A 371 14.49 -20.32 17.57
C GLU A 371 15.51 -20.61 18.69
N GLY A 372 15.04 -21.16 19.81
CA GLY A 372 15.86 -21.45 20.99
C GLY A 372 16.26 -20.23 21.82
N SER A 373 15.91 -19.00 21.43
CA SER A 373 16.20 -17.79 22.20
C SER A 373 15.02 -17.35 23.07
N LEU A 374 15.29 -16.44 24.01
CA LEU A 374 14.22 -15.77 24.77
C LEU A 374 13.28 -15.03 23.81
N TYR A 375 11.99 -15.05 24.13
CA TYR A 375 11.01 -14.27 23.39
C TYR A 375 11.28 -12.76 23.51
N SER A 376 11.28 -12.08 22.38
CA SER A 376 11.48 -10.64 22.27
C SER A 376 10.43 -10.08 21.33
N LEU A 377 9.51 -9.29 21.88
CA LEU A 377 8.51 -8.63 21.06
C LEU A 377 9.15 -7.64 20.07
N LYS A 378 10.25 -6.98 20.46
CA LYS A 378 11.04 -6.11 19.58
C LYS A 378 11.52 -6.86 18.36
N ASP A 379 12.16 -8.01 18.55
CA ASP A 379 12.69 -8.79 17.43
C ASP A 379 11.57 -9.43 16.60
N THR A 380 10.47 -9.83 17.25
CA THR A 380 9.26 -10.33 16.57
C THR A 380 8.64 -9.27 15.66
N LYS A 381 8.46 -8.03 16.17
CA LYS A 381 7.97 -6.88 15.39
C LYS A 381 8.93 -6.46 14.27
N GLU A 382 10.24 -6.50 14.51
CA GLU A 382 11.23 -6.24 13.46
C GLU A 382 11.21 -7.31 12.37
N SER A 383 11.00 -8.58 12.74
CA SER A 383 10.80 -9.68 11.79
C SER A 383 9.56 -9.42 10.94
N GLU A 384 8.43 -9.07 11.58
CA GLU A 384 7.18 -8.71 10.89
C GLU A 384 7.38 -7.57 9.88
N ARG A 385 8.04 -6.49 10.32
CA ARG A 385 8.33 -5.32 9.49
C ARG A 385 9.18 -5.68 8.28
N ARG A 386 10.25 -6.47 8.46
CA ARG A 386 11.13 -6.92 7.38
C ARG A 386 10.40 -7.80 6.37
N ILE A 387 9.56 -8.73 6.84
CA ILE A 387 8.74 -9.59 5.97
C ILE A 387 7.73 -8.74 5.18
N LYS A 388 7.04 -7.78 5.82
CA LYS A 388 6.11 -6.85 5.15
C LYS A 388 6.80 -6.00 4.09
N ASN A 389 8.05 -5.61 4.32
CA ASN A 389 8.82 -4.80 3.37
C ASN A 389 9.27 -5.56 2.11
N LEU A 390 9.09 -6.89 2.03
CA LEU A 390 9.44 -7.65 0.84
C LEU A 390 8.56 -7.30 -0.38
N GLY A 391 7.35 -6.78 -0.18
CA GLY A 391 6.47 -6.30 -1.26
C GLY A 391 5.80 -7.38 -2.12
N TYR A 392 6.13 -8.65 -1.90
CA TYR A 392 5.42 -9.82 -2.45
C TYR A 392 4.59 -10.60 -1.41
N LEU A 393 4.49 -10.04 -0.20
CA LEU A 393 3.64 -10.50 0.89
C LEU A 393 2.76 -9.32 1.32
N ASP A 394 1.44 -9.48 1.27
CA ASP A 394 0.47 -8.39 1.56
C ASP A 394 0.12 -8.32 3.04
N HIS A 395 -0.03 -9.49 3.67
CA HIS A 395 -0.36 -9.60 5.09
C HIS A 395 0.58 -10.57 5.78
N VAL A 396 0.98 -10.20 6.99
CA VAL A 396 1.74 -11.04 7.91
C VAL A 396 1.05 -10.93 9.26
N GLU A 397 0.53 -12.05 9.74
CA GLU A 397 -0.04 -12.19 11.07
C GLU A 397 0.83 -13.15 11.88
N ILE A 398 1.15 -12.77 13.11
CA ILE A 398 1.97 -13.59 14.00
C ILE A 398 1.07 -14.14 15.09
N SER A 399 0.92 -15.46 15.14
CA SER A 399 0.26 -16.12 16.25
C SER A 399 1.32 -16.68 17.21
N THR A 400 1.14 -16.40 18.51
CA THR A 400 1.99 -16.90 19.58
C THR A 400 1.20 -17.94 20.36
N ALA A 401 1.57 -19.21 20.24
CA ALA A 401 0.91 -20.31 20.91
C ALA A 401 1.77 -20.83 22.07
N ALA A 402 1.18 -20.91 23.27
CA ALA A 402 1.83 -21.57 24.40
C ALA A 402 1.89 -23.08 24.18
N VAL A 403 3.04 -23.70 24.47
CA VAL A 403 3.21 -25.15 24.33
C VAL A 403 2.49 -25.84 25.51
N PRO A 404 1.47 -26.70 25.28
CA PRO A 404 0.63 -27.24 26.35
C PRO A 404 1.36 -28.08 27.41
N SER A 405 2.48 -28.69 27.04
CA SER A 405 3.27 -29.59 27.90
C SER A 405 4.46 -28.93 28.59
N ASP A 406 4.87 -27.73 28.16
CA ASP A 406 6.05 -27.04 28.67
C ASP A 406 5.73 -25.58 28.98
N ASN A 407 5.68 -25.25 30.27
CA ASN A 407 5.12 -23.99 30.75
C ASN A 407 5.95 -22.74 30.42
N ASN A 408 7.15 -22.90 29.85
CA ASN A 408 8.06 -21.81 29.52
C ASN A 408 8.44 -21.79 28.04
N GLN A 409 7.64 -22.38 27.15
CA GLN A 409 7.91 -22.39 25.72
C GLN A 409 6.71 -21.91 24.92
N VAL A 410 7.01 -21.18 23.83
CA VAL A 410 6.02 -20.75 22.84
C VAL A 410 6.49 -21.15 21.45
N ASP A 411 5.53 -21.49 20.59
CA ASP A 411 5.76 -21.57 19.15
C ASP A 411 5.21 -20.31 18.50
N LEU A 412 5.97 -19.75 17.56
CA LEU A 412 5.56 -18.60 16.76
C LEU A 412 5.16 -19.09 15.38
N THR A 413 3.94 -18.76 14.93
CA THR A 413 3.53 -19.04 13.56
C THR A 413 3.31 -17.74 12.80
N TYR A 414 4.10 -17.55 11.76
CA TYR A 414 3.97 -16.44 10.81
C TYR A 414 3.02 -16.88 9.70
N HIS A 415 1.78 -16.39 9.75
CA HIS A 415 0.81 -16.56 8.69
C HIS A 415 1.06 -15.49 7.64
N VAL A 416 1.62 -15.89 6.50
CA VAL A 416 1.94 -15.01 5.39
C VAL A 416 0.92 -15.19 4.27
N HIS A 417 0.52 -14.08 3.66
CA HIS A 417 -0.34 -14.09 2.48
C HIS A 417 0.45 -13.58 1.28
N GLU A 418 0.83 -14.50 0.40
CA GLU A 418 1.54 -14.18 -0.83
C GLU A 418 0.65 -13.46 -1.83
N VAL A 419 1.24 -12.48 -2.53
CA VAL A 419 0.58 -11.79 -3.63
C VAL A 419 1.42 -11.87 -4.90
N ASN A 420 0.74 -11.75 -6.04
CA ASN A 420 1.45 -11.65 -7.30
C ASN A 420 2.13 -10.29 -7.38
N ALA A 421 3.45 -10.30 -7.22
CA ALA A 421 4.25 -9.08 -7.14
C ALA A 421 4.92 -8.68 -8.44
N GLY A 422 4.81 -9.52 -9.48
CA GLY A 422 5.22 -9.18 -10.83
C GLY A 422 4.53 -7.91 -11.28
N ARG A 423 5.32 -6.94 -11.76
CA ARG A 423 4.86 -5.63 -12.23
C ARG A 423 5.23 -5.49 -13.69
N ALA A 424 4.23 -5.28 -14.52
CA ALA A 424 4.42 -4.74 -15.86
C ALA A 424 4.19 -3.23 -15.78
N SER A 425 5.19 -2.43 -16.12
CA SER A 425 5.05 -0.99 -16.30
C SER A 425 5.04 -0.65 -17.78
N VAL A 426 4.15 0.25 -18.15
CA VAL A 426 4.21 0.98 -19.41
C VAL A 426 4.34 2.44 -19.02
N GLN A 427 5.40 3.08 -19.49
CA GLN A 427 5.69 4.48 -19.23
C GLN A 427 5.64 5.24 -20.54
N ALA A 428 5.06 6.43 -20.49
CA ALA A 428 5.11 7.41 -21.55
C ALA A 428 5.29 8.76 -20.87
N GLY A 429 6.13 9.59 -21.45
CA GLY A 429 6.54 10.83 -20.84
C GLY A 429 7.07 11.82 -21.85
N TYR A 430 7.37 13.00 -21.35
CA TYR A 430 8.08 14.03 -22.06
C TYR A 430 9.02 14.72 -21.09
N SER A 431 10.24 15.03 -21.54
CA SER A 431 11.07 16.03 -20.88
C SER A 431 11.69 16.94 -21.93
N ASP A 432 12.20 18.07 -21.47
CA ASP A 432 12.92 19.03 -22.30
C ASP A 432 14.30 18.54 -22.74
N VAL A 433 14.92 17.63 -21.97
CA VAL A 433 16.18 16.97 -22.34
C VAL A 433 15.93 15.80 -23.29
N GLU A 434 14.91 14.99 -23.01
CA GLU A 434 14.69 13.71 -23.69
C GLU A 434 13.68 13.74 -24.86
N GLY A 435 12.90 14.82 -24.96
CA GLY A 435 11.73 14.87 -25.83
C GLY A 435 10.67 13.86 -25.38
N PHE A 436 9.86 13.38 -26.33
CA PHE A 436 8.91 12.30 -26.06
C PHE A 436 9.64 10.98 -25.75
N LEU A 437 9.33 10.37 -24.61
CA LEU A 437 9.85 9.08 -24.20
C LEU A 437 8.72 8.09 -23.95
N TYR A 438 8.97 6.83 -24.26
CA TYR A 438 8.10 5.72 -23.93
C TYR A 438 8.92 4.49 -23.64
N GLY A 439 8.37 3.59 -22.83
CA GLY A 439 9.04 2.37 -22.46
C GLY A 439 8.08 1.37 -21.87
N ALA A 440 8.54 0.14 -21.76
CA ALA A 440 7.87 -0.86 -20.98
C ALA A 440 8.91 -1.67 -20.21
N SER A 441 8.56 -2.06 -19.00
CA SER A 441 9.37 -2.97 -18.22
C SER A 441 8.51 -4.05 -17.58
N ILE A 442 9.08 -5.23 -17.42
CA ILE A 442 8.51 -6.32 -16.64
C ILE A 442 9.52 -6.59 -15.54
N SER A 443 9.08 -6.45 -14.30
CA SER A 443 9.88 -6.75 -13.11
C SER A 443 9.18 -7.79 -12.26
N GLU A 444 9.94 -8.75 -11.76
CA GLU A 444 9.49 -9.80 -10.86
C GLU A 444 10.41 -9.78 -9.62
N PRO A 445 9.95 -9.22 -8.48
CA PRO A 445 10.76 -9.11 -7.27
C PRO A 445 10.96 -10.44 -6.54
N ASN A 446 10.20 -11.48 -6.88
CA ASN A 446 10.33 -12.82 -6.29
C ASN A 446 10.42 -13.90 -7.38
N PHE A 447 11.41 -13.75 -8.26
CA PHE A 447 11.58 -14.63 -9.42
C PHE A 447 11.70 -16.08 -8.97
N MET A 448 10.78 -16.94 -9.46
CA MET A 448 10.67 -18.36 -9.09
C MET A 448 10.60 -18.61 -7.57
N GLY A 449 10.10 -17.66 -6.78
CA GLY A 449 9.98 -17.83 -5.33
C GLY A 449 11.30 -17.70 -4.56
N SER A 450 12.37 -17.26 -5.21
CA SER A 450 13.71 -17.24 -4.61
C SER A 450 14.06 -15.96 -3.85
N GLY A 451 13.15 -14.98 -3.81
CA GLY A 451 13.41 -13.63 -3.30
C GLY A 451 14.35 -12.80 -4.17
N LYS A 452 14.74 -13.31 -5.35
CA LYS A 452 15.60 -12.62 -6.31
C LYS A 452 14.76 -11.75 -7.23
N PHE A 453 15.27 -10.56 -7.53
CA PHE A 453 14.65 -9.60 -8.42
C PHE A 453 15.16 -9.81 -9.85
N VAL A 454 14.24 -9.87 -10.82
CA VAL A 454 14.56 -9.86 -12.25
C VAL A 454 13.77 -8.73 -12.90
N SER A 455 14.42 -7.92 -13.73
CA SER A 455 13.76 -6.88 -14.52
C SER A 455 14.27 -6.90 -15.94
N VAL A 456 13.35 -6.77 -16.89
CA VAL A 456 13.65 -6.54 -18.31
C VAL A 456 12.87 -5.32 -18.74
N GLY A 457 13.55 -4.38 -19.37
CA GLY A 457 12.91 -3.17 -19.85
C GLY A 457 13.50 -2.68 -21.16
N PHE A 458 12.69 -1.92 -21.87
CA PHE A 458 13.18 -1.04 -22.92
C PHE A 458 12.60 0.36 -22.69
N GLN A 459 13.38 1.37 -23.05
CA GLN A 459 12.95 2.75 -23.09
C GLN A 459 13.47 3.35 -24.39
N ARG A 460 12.65 4.16 -25.02
CA ARG A 460 12.98 4.89 -26.24
C ARG A 460 12.51 6.32 -26.10
N SER A 461 13.41 7.24 -26.36
CA SER A 461 13.18 8.67 -26.46
C SER A 461 13.41 9.14 -27.89
N GLU A 462 13.37 10.45 -28.13
CA GLU A 462 13.67 11.02 -29.44
C GLU A 462 15.15 10.84 -29.85
N PHE A 463 16.05 10.67 -28.87
CA PHE A 463 17.50 10.66 -29.07
C PHE A 463 18.18 9.35 -28.64
N SER A 464 17.56 8.57 -27.74
CA SER A 464 18.17 7.34 -27.20
C SER A 464 17.19 6.16 -27.22
N SER A 465 17.72 4.97 -27.48
CA SER A 465 17.00 3.70 -27.32
C SER A 465 17.82 2.81 -26.40
N SER A 466 17.25 2.45 -25.25
CA SER A 466 17.89 1.65 -24.22
C SER A 466 17.12 0.35 -23.97
N TYR A 467 17.88 -0.72 -23.77
CA TYR A 467 17.39 -2.03 -23.38
C TYR A 467 18.19 -2.49 -22.17
N GLY A 468 17.52 -2.98 -21.15
CA GLY A 468 18.14 -3.35 -19.89
C GLY A 468 17.63 -4.68 -19.37
N PHE A 469 18.54 -5.48 -18.83
CA PHE A 469 18.26 -6.63 -18.01
C PHE A 469 18.98 -6.46 -16.66
N THR A 470 18.23 -6.60 -15.57
CA THR A 470 18.77 -6.57 -14.21
C THR A 470 18.38 -7.85 -13.49
N TYR A 471 19.36 -8.51 -12.86
CA TYR A 471 19.14 -9.57 -11.90
C TYR A 471 19.79 -9.15 -10.57
N THR A 472 19.04 -9.20 -9.48
CA THR A 472 19.54 -8.85 -8.15
C THR A 472 19.21 -9.96 -7.17
N ASN A 473 20.24 -10.45 -6.47
CA ASN A 473 20.08 -11.25 -5.26
C ASN A 473 20.21 -10.33 -4.03
N PRO A 474 19.09 -9.91 -3.40
CA PRO A 474 19.13 -8.99 -2.26
C PRO A 474 19.72 -9.62 -0.99
N PHE A 475 19.71 -10.95 -0.88
CA PHE A 475 20.22 -11.70 0.27
C PHE A 475 21.39 -12.60 -0.15
N TYR A 476 22.36 -12.04 -0.88
CA TYR A 476 23.54 -12.81 -1.29
C TYR A 476 24.34 -13.30 -0.06
N THR A 477 24.32 -12.53 1.03
CA THR A 477 24.85 -12.93 2.33
C THR A 477 23.78 -12.80 3.41
N THR A 478 23.96 -13.52 4.53
CA THR A 478 23.08 -13.45 5.70
C THR A 478 23.11 -12.09 6.41
N THR A 479 24.14 -11.27 6.17
CA THR A 479 24.26 -9.91 6.72
C THR A 479 23.49 -8.86 5.91
N GLY A 480 22.90 -9.24 4.78
CA GLY A 480 22.09 -8.34 3.95
C GLY A 480 22.84 -7.70 2.78
N ILE A 481 24.06 -8.18 2.45
CA ILE A 481 24.75 -7.73 1.23
C ILE A 481 23.98 -8.24 0.01
N SER A 482 23.64 -7.32 -0.88
CA SER A 482 22.99 -7.61 -2.15
C SER A 482 24.04 -7.78 -3.27
N ARG A 483 23.66 -8.50 -4.33
CA ARG A 483 24.51 -8.69 -5.51
C ARG A 483 23.68 -8.54 -6.77
N SER A 484 24.03 -7.57 -7.60
CA SER A 484 23.31 -7.22 -8.82
C SER A 484 24.17 -7.49 -10.05
N PHE A 485 23.56 -8.02 -11.09
CA PHE A 485 24.09 -8.14 -12.43
C PHE A 485 23.22 -7.32 -13.36
N ASN A 486 23.82 -6.38 -14.08
CA ASN A 486 23.14 -5.56 -15.08
C ASN A 486 23.73 -5.85 -16.45
N PHE A 487 22.87 -5.89 -17.46
CA PHE A 487 23.25 -5.92 -18.86
C PHE A 487 22.43 -4.86 -19.57
N TYR A 488 23.07 -4.07 -20.40
CA TYR A 488 22.39 -2.99 -21.10
C TYR A 488 22.93 -2.81 -22.50
N TYR A 489 22.08 -2.29 -23.36
CA TYR A 489 22.41 -1.76 -24.68
C TYR A 489 21.74 -0.41 -24.82
N THR A 490 22.50 0.59 -25.24
CA THR A 490 22.04 1.96 -25.47
C THR A 490 22.53 2.42 -26.83
N HIS A 491 21.60 2.85 -27.68
CA HIS A 491 21.88 3.51 -28.95
C HIS A 491 21.46 4.97 -28.85
N THR A 492 22.41 5.89 -29.01
CA THR A 492 22.19 7.32 -28.92
C THR A 492 22.50 7.97 -30.26
N THR A 493 21.53 8.69 -30.82
CA THR A 493 21.69 9.50 -32.02
C THR A 493 21.62 10.97 -31.67
N PRO A 494 22.42 11.82 -32.32
CA PRO A 494 22.36 13.25 -32.11
C PRO A 494 21.07 13.77 -32.77
N GLY A 495 20.06 14.04 -31.94
CA GLY A 495 18.82 14.70 -32.36
C GLY A 495 18.93 16.23 -32.28
N ASN A 496 17.79 16.91 -32.29
CA ASN A 496 17.68 18.37 -32.05
C ASN A 496 17.85 18.72 -30.54
N VAL A 497 18.83 18.15 -29.85
CA VAL A 497 19.02 18.30 -28.39
C VAL A 497 20.27 19.09 -28.03
N ASN A 498 20.72 19.96 -28.95
CA ASN A 498 21.82 20.91 -28.76
C ASN A 498 23.18 20.30 -28.34
N ILE A 499 23.40 19.02 -28.66
CA ILE A 499 24.68 18.31 -28.49
C ILE A 499 25.37 18.11 -29.85
N GLU A 500 26.65 17.75 -29.83
CA GLU A 500 27.42 17.53 -31.05
C GLU A 500 26.95 16.32 -31.86
N PRO A 501 27.04 16.37 -33.21
CA PRO A 501 26.50 15.33 -34.08
C PRO A 501 27.42 14.11 -34.23
N TYR A 502 27.35 13.18 -33.29
CA TYR A 502 27.91 11.83 -33.39
C TYR A 502 26.95 10.76 -32.85
N THR A 503 27.03 9.53 -33.38
CA THR A 503 26.23 8.39 -32.91
C THR A 503 27.04 7.53 -31.94
N LEU A 504 26.42 7.09 -30.85
CA LEU A 504 27.00 6.16 -29.88
C LEU A 504 26.20 4.86 -29.83
N ASP A 505 26.90 3.75 -30.00
CA ASP A 505 26.42 2.41 -29.70
C ASP A 505 27.19 1.88 -28.49
N ASN A 506 26.50 1.66 -27.38
CA ASN A 506 27.10 1.10 -26.19
C ASN A 506 26.35 -0.16 -25.74
N TYR A 507 27.07 -1.24 -25.48
CA TYR A 507 26.56 -2.33 -24.64
C TYR A 507 27.52 -2.61 -23.52
N GLY A 508 26.97 -2.97 -22.37
CA GLY A 508 27.77 -3.25 -21.20
C GLY A 508 27.16 -4.30 -20.30
N SER A 509 28.00 -4.74 -19.36
CA SER A 509 27.57 -5.57 -18.25
C SER A 509 28.28 -5.13 -16.98
N SER A 510 27.58 -5.14 -15.85
CA SER A 510 28.17 -4.80 -14.57
C SER A 510 27.73 -5.74 -13.47
N MET A 511 28.62 -5.93 -12.50
CA MET A 511 28.37 -6.69 -11.29
C MET A 511 28.68 -5.81 -10.09
N THR A 512 27.66 -5.55 -9.26
CA THR A 512 27.78 -4.68 -8.07
C THR A 512 27.32 -5.40 -6.82
N TYR A 513 27.96 -5.07 -5.70
CA TYR A 513 27.59 -5.49 -4.36
C TYR A 513 27.09 -4.29 -3.57
N GLY A 514 25.86 -4.37 -3.05
CA GLY A 514 25.29 -3.36 -2.18
C GLY A 514 25.47 -3.77 -0.73
N ILE A 515 26.34 -3.07 0.00
CA ILE A 515 26.69 -3.34 1.39
C ILE A 515 25.92 -2.35 2.27
N PRO A 516 24.92 -2.80 3.07
CA PRO A 516 24.27 -1.93 4.03
C PRO A 516 25.22 -1.63 5.19
N ILE A 517 25.57 -0.35 5.37
CA ILE A 517 26.43 0.11 6.47
C ILE A 517 25.58 0.44 7.70
N SER A 518 24.44 1.10 7.49
CA SER A 518 23.47 1.45 8.53
C SER A 518 22.04 1.33 7.98
N GLU A 519 21.04 1.79 8.74
CA GLU A 519 19.66 1.91 8.23
C GLU A 519 19.51 3.03 7.19
N PHE A 520 20.48 3.95 7.12
CA PHE A 520 20.46 5.14 6.26
C PHE A 520 21.59 5.12 5.21
N ASP A 521 22.65 4.35 5.45
CA ASP A 521 23.88 4.35 4.65
C ASP A 521 24.07 3.02 3.92
N SER A 522 24.39 3.09 2.63
CA SER A 522 24.81 1.93 1.84
C SER A 522 25.99 2.24 0.94
N TRP A 523 26.87 1.26 0.79
CA TRP A 523 28.02 1.32 -0.11
C TRP A 523 27.86 0.30 -1.21
N ASN A 524 27.81 0.78 -2.45
CA ASN A 524 27.79 -0.02 -3.66
C ASN A 524 29.21 -0.08 -4.23
N VAL A 525 29.73 -1.29 -4.40
CA VAL A 525 31.05 -1.51 -5.01
C VAL A 525 30.97 -2.60 -6.06
N GLY A 526 31.62 -2.42 -7.19
CA GLY A 526 31.55 -3.37 -8.29
C GLY A 526 32.49 -3.07 -9.44
N GLY A 527 32.30 -3.85 -10.50
CA GLY A 527 33.00 -3.64 -11.75
C GLY A 527 32.12 -3.96 -12.94
N GLY A 528 32.51 -3.46 -14.11
CA GLY A 528 31.78 -3.66 -15.35
C GLY A 528 32.68 -3.69 -16.57
N TYR A 529 32.07 -4.06 -17.68
CA TYR A 529 32.65 -4.05 -19.01
C TYR A 529 31.71 -3.31 -19.95
N ASP A 530 32.22 -2.35 -20.69
CA ASP A 530 31.50 -1.57 -21.69
C ASP A 530 32.21 -1.64 -23.03
N HIS A 531 31.44 -1.86 -24.08
CA HIS A 531 31.88 -1.68 -25.46
C HIS A 531 31.18 -0.45 -26.01
N THR A 532 31.93 0.58 -26.37
CA THR A 532 31.41 1.84 -26.92
C THR A 532 31.95 2.02 -28.34
N ALA A 533 31.06 2.04 -29.33
CA ALA A 533 31.39 2.39 -30.70
C ALA A 533 30.84 3.78 -31.03
N VAL A 534 31.71 4.65 -31.51
CA VAL A 534 31.35 5.97 -32.04
C VAL A 534 31.31 5.90 -33.57
N SER A 535 30.25 6.42 -34.17
CA SER A 535 30.05 6.44 -35.62
C SER A 535 29.36 7.73 -36.10
N ASN A 536 29.18 7.88 -37.41
CA ASN A 536 28.51 9.02 -38.07
C ASN A 536 29.11 10.41 -37.75
N ILE A 537 30.43 10.48 -37.52
CA ILE A 537 31.13 11.74 -37.25
C ILE A 537 31.30 12.53 -38.55
N ASN A 538 30.75 13.74 -38.62
CA ASN A 538 31.01 14.69 -39.70
C ASN A 538 32.05 15.73 -39.25
N PRO A 539 33.29 15.71 -39.78
CA PRO A 539 34.37 16.61 -39.35
C PRO A 539 34.06 18.11 -39.49
N SER A 540 33.10 18.48 -40.34
CA SER A 540 32.68 19.88 -40.53
C SER A 540 31.68 20.37 -39.50
N LEU A 541 31.04 19.46 -38.74
CA LEU A 541 29.99 19.78 -37.78
C LEU A 541 30.40 19.54 -36.33
N VAL A 542 31.30 18.58 -36.07
CA VAL A 542 31.80 18.31 -34.71
C VAL A 542 32.96 19.25 -34.33
N SER A 543 33.18 19.43 -33.02
CA SER A 543 34.30 20.21 -32.51
C SER A 543 35.66 19.60 -32.82
N PRO A 544 36.72 20.43 -32.86
CA PRO A 544 38.10 19.96 -32.99
C PRO A 544 38.51 18.97 -31.88
N SER A 545 37.93 19.06 -30.67
CA SER A 545 38.18 18.11 -29.57
C SER A 545 37.76 16.69 -29.91
N VAL A 546 36.55 16.51 -30.45
CA VAL A 546 36.04 15.18 -30.81
C VAL A 546 36.90 14.57 -31.90
N MET A 547 37.20 15.33 -32.96
CA MET A 547 38.06 14.87 -34.05
C MET A 547 39.46 14.50 -33.56
N GLN A 548 40.05 15.33 -32.70
CA GLN A 548 41.37 15.08 -32.14
C GLN A 548 41.38 13.83 -31.25
N PHE A 549 40.34 13.63 -30.44
CA PHE A 549 40.21 12.46 -29.57
C PHE A 549 40.10 11.18 -30.41
N VAL A 550 39.15 11.11 -31.35
CA VAL A 550 38.93 9.92 -32.19
C VAL A 550 40.13 9.61 -33.10
N SER A 551 40.88 10.64 -33.53
CA SER A 551 42.09 10.44 -34.32
C SER A 551 43.25 9.85 -33.51
N ARG A 552 43.34 10.17 -32.21
CA ARG A 552 44.36 9.63 -31.29
C ARG A 552 43.97 8.27 -30.73
N HIS A 553 42.68 8.09 -30.47
CA HIS A 553 42.09 6.91 -29.87
C HIS A 553 40.97 6.41 -30.79
N PRO A 554 41.26 5.52 -31.75
CA PRO A 554 40.26 5.04 -32.69
C PRO A 554 39.17 4.19 -32.01
N SER A 555 37.91 4.47 -32.36
CA SER A 555 36.73 3.65 -32.02
C SER A 555 36.83 2.26 -32.69
N PRO A 556 36.38 1.16 -32.03
CA PRO A 556 35.60 1.10 -30.78
C PRO A 556 36.44 1.00 -29.51
N TYR A 557 35.86 1.40 -28.39
CA TYR A 557 36.46 1.36 -27.06
C TYR A 557 35.94 0.17 -26.26
N ASN A 558 36.85 -0.63 -25.70
CA ASN A 558 36.50 -1.75 -24.82
C ASN A 558 37.02 -1.44 -23.41
N GLN A 559 36.11 -1.16 -22.49
CA GLN A 559 36.40 -0.55 -21.21
C GLN A 559 36.04 -1.46 -20.04
N PHE A 560 37.01 -1.74 -19.16
CA PHE A 560 36.69 -2.27 -17.84
C PHE A 560 36.52 -1.12 -16.86
N LYS A 561 35.46 -1.12 -16.06
CA LYS A 561 35.12 -0.06 -15.10
C LYS A 561 35.16 -0.59 -13.67
N LEU A 562 35.67 0.19 -12.74
CA LEU A 562 35.42 0.05 -11.31
C LEU A 562 34.36 1.05 -10.90
N ILE A 563 33.31 0.58 -10.22
CA ILE A 563 32.14 1.38 -9.85
C ILE A 563 32.05 1.39 -8.34
N ASN A 564 32.06 2.59 -7.76
CA ASN A 564 31.91 2.80 -6.33
C ASN A 564 30.86 3.88 -6.10
N SER A 565 29.91 3.65 -5.20
CA SER A 565 28.92 4.67 -4.81
C SER A 565 28.58 4.52 -3.34
N ILE A 566 28.56 5.63 -2.62
CA ILE A 566 28.09 5.70 -1.22
C ILE A 566 26.83 6.55 -1.22
N SER A 567 25.75 6.00 -0.70
CA SER A 567 24.46 6.68 -0.59
C SER A 567 24.03 6.78 0.87
N HIS A 568 23.44 7.92 1.20
CA HIS A 568 22.89 8.24 2.52
C HIS A 568 21.48 8.81 2.33
N SER A 569 20.49 8.28 3.04
CA SER A 569 19.12 8.82 3.01
C SER A 569 18.45 8.75 4.38
N THR A 570 18.01 9.92 4.87
CA THR A 570 17.24 10.08 6.11
C THR A 570 15.87 10.70 5.87
N LEU A 571 15.39 10.67 4.62
CA LEU A 571 14.13 11.28 4.20
C LEU A 571 12.94 10.69 4.98
N ASP A 572 12.06 11.55 5.45
CA ASP A 572 10.84 11.15 6.17
C ASP A 572 9.83 10.40 5.29
N ARG A 573 9.85 10.66 3.98
CA ARG A 573 9.00 10.02 2.98
C ARG A 573 9.64 10.06 1.60
N ALA A 574 9.34 9.07 0.77
CA ALA A 574 9.89 8.97 -0.58
C ALA A 574 9.28 10.00 -1.56
N ILE A 575 7.98 10.27 -1.47
CA ILE A 575 7.29 11.24 -2.33
C ILE A 575 7.04 12.50 -1.53
N PHE A 576 7.50 13.62 -2.06
CA PHE A 576 7.43 14.93 -1.42
C PHE A 576 8.02 14.94 0.01
N PRO A 577 9.33 14.66 0.18
CA PRO A 577 10.00 14.75 1.49
C PRO A 577 9.78 16.10 2.17
N THR A 578 9.63 16.11 3.49
CA THR A 578 9.47 17.32 4.31
C THR A 578 10.62 17.56 5.27
N SER A 579 11.35 16.50 5.63
CA SER A 579 12.54 16.59 6.46
C SER A 579 13.56 15.50 6.10
N GLY A 580 14.79 15.70 6.54
CA GLY A 580 15.90 14.78 6.29
C GLY A 580 16.75 15.21 5.10
N ASN A 581 17.62 14.31 4.65
CA ASN A 581 18.50 14.56 3.52
C ASN A 581 18.71 13.28 2.70
N GLU A 582 19.18 13.48 1.47
CA GLU A 582 19.60 12.42 0.57
C GLU A 582 20.90 12.85 -0.10
N GLN A 583 21.90 11.98 -0.06
CA GLN A 583 23.23 12.23 -0.59
C GLN A 583 23.73 10.98 -1.32
N ASN A 584 24.40 11.17 -2.45
CA ASN A 584 25.04 10.10 -3.21
C ASN A 584 26.39 10.59 -3.75
N LEU A 585 27.46 9.87 -3.43
CA LEU A 585 28.80 10.08 -3.97
C LEU A 585 29.19 8.88 -4.82
N GLY A 586 29.29 9.06 -6.12
CA GLY A 586 29.74 8.09 -7.10
C GLY A 586 31.19 8.33 -7.54
N LEU A 587 31.93 7.25 -7.77
CA LEU A 587 33.25 7.23 -8.37
C LEU A 587 33.32 6.06 -9.36
N THR A 588 33.53 6.38 -10.63
CA THR A 588 33.78 5.44 -11.71
C THR A 588 35.22 5.58 -12.19
N VAL A 589 35.93 4.47 -12.33
CA VAL A 589 37.30 4.45 -12.85
C VAL A 589 37.38 3.48 -14.02
N GLY A 590 37.68 3.99 -15.21
CA GLY A 590 38.00 3.20 -16.38
C GLY A 590 39.42 2.67 -16.28
N VAL A 591 39.59 1.35 -16.16
CA VAL A 591 40.89 0.66 -16.05
C VAL A 591 41.42 0.27 -17.44
N PRO A 592 42.67 0.63 -17.80
CA PRO A 592 43.25 0.34 -19.11
C PRO A 592 43.75 -1.10 -19.20
N VAL A 593 42.83 -2.07 -19.36
CA VAL A 593 43.16 -3.50 -19.44
C VAL A 593 43.49 -3.94 -20.88
N LEU A 594 42.80 -3.36 -21.88
CA LEU A 594 42.96 -3.66 -23.29
C LEU A 594 43.58 -2.45 -24.02
N HIS A 595 44.16 -2.68 -25.21
CA HIS A 595 44.75 -1.60 -26.01
C HIS A 595 43.71 -0.58 -26.52
N THR A 596 42.45 -0.99 -26.59
CA THR A 596 41.30 -0.14 -26.93
C THR A 596 40.60 0.44 -25.70
N SER A 597 41.16 0.26 -24.49
CA SER A 597 40.61 0.83 -23.26
C SER A 597 41.06 2.28 -23.10
N LEU A 598 40.20 3.09 -22.50
CA LEU A 598 40.47 4.49 -22.18
C LEU A 598 40.67 4.63 -20.67
N PRO A 599 41.86 5.03 -20.19
CA PRO A 599 42.05 5.37 -18.78
C PRO A 599 41.42 6.72 -18.43
N TYR A 600 40.31 6.68 -17.69
CA TYR A 600 39.64 7.88 -17.15
C TYR A 600 39.04 7.63 -15.78
N TYR A 601 38.70 8.70 -15.07
CA TYR A 601 37.92 8.64 -13.84
C TYR A 601 36.84 9.71 -13.86
N GLU A 602 35.75 9.44 -13.15
CA GLU A 602 34.62 10.32 -12.99
C GLU A 602 34.12 10.23 -11.55
N ALA A 603 33.97 11.37 -10.90
CA ALA A 603 33.41 11.49 -9.56
C ALA A 603 32.20 12.42 -9.62
N GLN A 604 31.07 11.99 -9.08
CA GLN A 604 29.85 12.79 -9.01
C GLN A 604 29.25 12.75 -7.61
N TYR A 605 28.90 13.92 -7.08
CA TYR A 605 28.23 14.09 -5.82
C TYR A 605 26.87 14.75 -6.05
N ASN A 606 25.81 14.13 -5.55
CA ASN A 606 24.46 14.68 -5.53
C ASN A 606 24.00 14.79 -4.08
N GLY A 607 23.47 15.93 -3.67
CA GLY A 607 22.99 16.15 -2.30
C GLY A 607 21.76 17.03 -2.25
N SER A 608 20.79 16.66 -1.42
CA SER A 608 19.61 17.46 -1.13
C SER A 608 19.26 17.38 0.36
N TRP A 609 18.82 18.50 0.94
CA TRP A 609 18.40 18.57 2.33
C TRP A 609 17.02 19.22 2.41
N TYR A 610 16.23 18.84 3.41
CA TYR A 610 14.89 19.36 3.65
C TYR A 610 14.80 19.85 5.09
N PHE A 611 14.68 21.17 5.26
CA PHE A 611 14.60 21.82 6.56
C PHE A 611 13.22 22.47 6.75
N PRO A 612 12.31 21.87 7.53
CA PRO A 612 11.05 22.51 7.87
C PRO A 612 11.30 23.71 8.79
N LEU A 613 10.79 24.89 8.42
CA LEU A 613 11.03 26.14 9.16
C LEU A 613 10.11 26.30 10.36
N SER A 614 8.88 25.78 10.29
CA SER A 614 7.87 25.84 11.35
C SER A 614 6.75 24.83 11.09
N ASP A 615 5.83 24.70 12.05
CA ASP A 615 4.59 23.92 11.90
C ASP A 615 3.64 24.46 10.81
N SER A 616 3.94 25.64 10.25
CA SER A 616 3.17 26.24 9.16
C SER A 616 3.40 25.57 7.80
N GLY A 617 4.37 24.66 7.68
CA GLY A 617 4.59 23.84 6.48
C GLY A 617 5.54 24.41 5.43
N PHE A 618 6.28 25.48 5.74
CA PHE A 618 7.36 25.99 4.88
C PHE A 618 8.61 25.13 5.02
N ILE A 619 9.27 24.79 3.91
CA ILE A 619 10.49 23.97 3.90
C ILE A 619 11.55 24.64 3.03
N ILE A 620 12.75 24.82 3.58
CA ILE A 620 13.92 25.19 2.78
C ILE A 620 14.59 23.91 2.27
N LYS A 621 14.82 23.85 0.96
CA LYS A 621 15.49 22.76 0.27
C LYS A 621 16.77 23.26 -0.41
N PRO A 622 17.92 23.29 0.27
CA PRO A 622 19.18 23.42 -0.44
C PRO A 622 19.52 22.09 -1.14
N TYR A 623 20.13 22.17 -2.30
CA TYR A 623 20.61 21.01 -3.04
C TYR A 623 21.83 21.38 -3.90
N GLY A 624 22.58 20.39 -4.33
CA GLY A 624 23.71 20.58 -5.22
C GLY A 624 24.17 19.29 -5.90
N THR A 625 24.70 19.47 -7.11
CA THR A 625 25.32 18.43 -7.93
C THR A 625 26.71 18.92 -8.33
N LEU A 626 27.72 18.12 -8.03
CA LEU A 626 29.11 18.37 -8.36
C LEU A 626 29.65 17.19 -9.15
N GLY A 627 30.20 17.43 -10.33
CA GLY A 627 30.83 16.42 -11.16
C GLY A 627 32.26 16.82 -11.50
N TYR A 628 33.17 15.86 -11.52
CA TYR A 628 34.52 16.04 -12.00
C TYR A 628 35.03 14.77 -12.66
N GLY A 629 35.56 14.91 -13.87
CA GLY A 629 36.18 13.81 -14.59
C GLY A 629 37.47 14.20 -15.26
N GLY A 630 38.32 13.21 -15.52
CA GLY A 630 39.60 13.42 -16.16
C GLY A 630 40.18 12.15 -16.75
N GLY A 631 41.08 12.32 -17.70
CA GLY A 631 41.92 11.25 -18.22
C GLY A 631 43.13 11.00 -17.31
N TYR A 632 43.70 9.81 -17.39
CA TYR A 632 45.02 9.52 -16.84
C TYR A 632 45.81 8.60 -17.80
N GLY A 633 47.10 8.38 -17.55
CA GLY A 633 47.91 7.52 -18.43
C GLY A 633 48.13 8.15 -19.82
N ASP A 634 47.67 7.48 -20.87
CA ASP A 634 47.79 7.92 -22.27
C ASP A 634 46.59 8.77 -22.74
N VAL A 635 45.56 8.90 -21.91
CA VAL A 635 44.41 9.78 -22.13
C VAL A 635 44.53 10.97 -21.20
N ASN A 636 44.62 12.18 -21.77
CA ASN A 636 44.89 13.40 -20.99
C ASN A 636 43.62 14.19 -20.62
N SER A 637 42.45 13.78 -21.09
CA SER A 637 41.17 14.46 -20.89
C SER A 637 40.06 13.43 -20.69
N LEU A 638 38.96 13.83 -20.06
CA LEU A 638 37.78 12.96 -20.00
C LEU A 638 37.31 12.61 -21.44
N PRO A 639 36.95 11.35 -21.74
CA PRO A 639 36.36 11.02 -23.04
C PRO A 639 35.11 11.86 -23.29
N PHE A 640 34.99 12.46 -24.46
CA PHE A 640 33.95 13.46 -24.77
C PHE A 640 32.51 12.94 -24.60
N PHE A 641 32.30 11.63 -24.75
CA PHE A 641 30.99 10.98 -24.58
C PHE A 641 30.64 10.71 -23.10
N GLU A 642 31.56 10.97 -22.17
CA GLU A 642 31.33 10.95 -20.71
C GLU A 642 31.27 12.39 -20.14
N ASN A 643 31.19 13.42 -20.98
CA ASN A 643 31.11 14.81 -20.52
C ASN A 643 29.79 15.09 -19.79
N PHE A 644 29.85 16.01 -18.83
CA PHE A 644 28.67 16.54 -18.15
C PHE A 644 27.97 17.63 -18.97
N TYR A 645 26.66 17.71 -18.84
CA TYR A 645 25.79 18.68 -19.51
C TYR A 645 24.83 19.33 -18.51
N ALA A 646 24.48 20.60 -18.74
CA ALA A 646 23.48 21.29 -17.93
C ALA A 646 22.59 22.23 -18.76
N GLY A 647 21.49 22.65 -18.16
CA GLY A 647 20.37 23.33 -18.79
C GLY A 647 19.14 22.42 -18.82
N GLY A 648 17.95 23.02 -18.81
CA GLY A 648 16.68 22.33 -18.70
C GLY A 648 16.16 22.23 -17.27
N LEU A 649 14.95 21.69 -17.14
CA LEU A 649 14.15 21.62 -15.92
C LEU A 649 14.82 20.85 -14.79
N ALA A 650 15.59 19.80 -15.13
CA ALA A 650 16.25 18.92 -14.15
C ALA A 650 17.48 19.55 -13.49
N THR A 651 18.21 20.40 -14.23
CA THR A 651 19.52 20.91 -13.81
C THR A 651 19.50 22.40 -13.50
N LEU A 652 19.11 23.25 -14.46
CA LEU A 652 19.05 24.69 -14.28
C LEU A 652 17.86 25.29 -15.06
N PRO A 653 16.66 25.35 -14.45
CA PRO A 653 15.45 25.88 -15.07
C PRO A 653 15.62 27.30 -15.64
N GLY A 654 15.02 27.58 -16.80
CA GLY A 654 15.15 28.88 -17.48
C GLY A 654 16.18 28.90 -18.60
N TYR A 655 17.12 27.94 -18.61
CA TYR A 655 18.05 27.69 -19.71
C TYR A 655 17.60 26.46 -20.51
N GLU A 656 17.85 26.47 -21.81
CA GLU A 656 17.50 25.35 -22.69
C GLU A 656 18.36 24.11 -22.41
N ALA A 657 17.79 22.93 -22.59
CA ALA A 657 18.42 21.65 -22.25
C ALA A 657 19.79 21.44 -22.91
N ASN A 658 20.77 20.99 -22.13
CA ASN A 658 22.15 20.70 -22.55
C ASN A 658 22.91 21.87 -23.19
N THR A 659 22.46 23.12 -23.02
CA THR A 659 23.09 24.27 -23.69
C THR A 659 24.16 24.99 -22.87
N LEU A 660 24.32 24.68 -21.59
CA LEU A 660 25.30 25.36 -20.74
C LEU A 660 26.72 24.78 -20.92
N GLY A 661 27.71 25.63 -20.66
CA GLY A 661 29.14 25.29 -20.78
C GLY A 661 29.78 25.57 -22.14
N PRO A 662 30.98 25.00 -22.37
CA PRO A 662 31.78 25.27 -23.56
C PRO A 662 31.03 24.95 -24.87
N LYS A 663 31.21 25.82 -25.87
CA LYS A 663 30.44 25.78 -27.11
C LYS A 663 31.19 25.15 -28.27
N ASN A 664 30.45 24.48 -29.15
CA ASN A 664 30.97 23.99 -30.41
C ASN A 664 31.34 25.20 -31.31
N PRO A 665 32.59 25.35 -31.77
CA PRO A 665 32.98 26.44 -32.66
C PRO A 665 32.26 26.40 -34.02
N ALA A 666 31.86 25.22 -34.49
CA ALA A 666 31.13 25.05 -35.74
C ALA A 666 29.67 25.50 -35.61
N ASN A 667 29.09 25.37 -34.40
CA ASN A 667 27.74 25.82 -34.09
C ASN A 667 27.64 26.32 -32.63
N PRO A 668 27.73 27.64 -32.37
CA PRO A 668 27.73 28.19 -31.02
C PRO A 668 26.46 27.96 -30.19
N THR A 669 25.39 27.41 -30.79
CA THR A 669 24.20 26.97 -30.06
C THR A 669 24.41 25.65 -29.32
N GLU A 670 25.26 24.77 -29.87
CA GLU A 670 25.54 23.46 -29.30
C GLU A 670 26.60 23.54 -28.19
N SER A 671 26.39 22.79 -27.12
CA SER A 671 27.40 22.57 -26.08
C SER A 671 28.20 21.31 -26.39
N ILE A 672 29.50 21.36 -26.16
CA ILE A 672 30.36 20.16 -26.19
C ILE A 672 30.37 19.45 -24.83
N GLY A 673 29.69 20.01 -23.83
CA GLY A 673 29.77 19.58 -22.45
C GLY A 673 31.11 19.95 -21.81
N GLY A 674 31.41 19.34 -20.66
CA GLY A 674 32.67 19.58 -19.97
C GLY A 674 32.98 18.53 -18.92
N ASN A 675 34.17 18.62 -18.36
CA ASN A 675 34.67 17.65 -17.39
C ASN A 675 34.47 18.09 -15.93
N VAL A 676 33.82 19.24 -15.70
CA VAL A 676 33.45 19.75 -14.39
C VAL A 676 32.00 20.21 -14.42
N GLU A 677 31.19 19.70 -13.50
CA GLU A 677 29.80 20.10 -13.29
C GLU A 677 29.68 20.76 -11.92
N VAL A 678 29.07 21.95 -11.87
CA VAL A 678 28.72 22.62 -10.60
C VAL A 678 27.32 23.18 -10.73
N LEU A 679 26.37 22.53 -10.06
CA LEU A 679 24.97 22.92 -10.00
C LEU A 679 24.52 22.96 -8.55
N GLY A 680 23.56 23.84 -8.23
CA GLY A 680 22.91 23.83 -6.93
C GLY A 680 21.98 25.01 -6.74
N GLY A 681 21.23 24.99 -5.64
CA GLY A 681 20.23 26.00 -5.40
C GLY A 681 19.65 25.94 -4.00
N VAL A 682 18.84 26.94 -3.68
CA VAL A 682 18.08 27.01 -2.44
C VAL A 682 16.63 27.27 -2.78
N ASN A 683 15.81 26.23 -2.66
CA ASN A 683 14.40 26.29 -3.01
C ASN A 683 13.55 26.46 -1.74
N LEU A 684 12.58 27.36 -1.77
CA LEU A 684 11.58 27.52 -0.73
C LEU A 684 10.32 26.79 -1.15
N ILE A 685 10.05 25.63 -0.55
CA ILE A 685 8.80 24.90 -0.72
C ILE A 685 7.74 25.55 0.15
N LEU A 686 6.61 25.86 -0.46
CA LEU A 686 5.49 26.52 0.20
C LEU A 686 4.58 25.49 0.90
N PRO A 687 3.83 25.91 1.93
CA PRO A 687 2.79 25.08 2.53
C PRO A 687 1.82 24.59 1.47
N ASN A 688 1.28 23.40 1.71
CA ASN A 688 0.32 22.82 0.80
C ASN A 688 -1.03 23.57 0.89
N PHE A 689 -1.27 24.49 -0.04
CA PHE A 689 -2.51 25.25 -0.15
C PHE A 689 -3.58 24.58 -1.02
N ILE A 690 -3.25 23.49 -1.72
CA ILE A 690 -4.09 22.92 -2.78
C ILE A 690 -4.49 21.48 -2.45
N SER A 691 -3.51 20.56 -2.37
CA SER A 691 -3.71 19.13 -2.14
C SER A 691 -2.39 18.47 -1.77
N SER A 692 -2.42 17.41 -0.96
CA SER A 692 -1.22 16.65 -0.57
C SER A 692 -0.44 16.05 -1.75
N LYS A 693 -1.03 16.08 -2.96
CA LYS A 693 -0.43 15.63 -4.21
C LYS A 693 0.23 16.76 -5.01
N VAL A 694 0.15 18.01 -4.57
CA VAL A 694 0.74 19.16 -5.24
C VAL A 694 1.76 19.82 -4.32
N ARG A 695 2.95 20.07 -4.85
CA ARG A 695 4.02 20.80 -4.19
C ARG A 695 4.34 22.03 -5.03
N THR A 696 4.31 23.19 -4.39
CA THR A 696 4.71 24.45 -5.01
C THR A 696 5.94 24.99 -4.29
N GLY A 697 6.76 25.74 -5.01
CA GLY A 697 7.93 26.36 -4.42
C GLY A 697 8.48 27.49 -5.26
N ILE A 698 9.33 28.29 -4.63
CA ILE A 698 10.14 29.32 -5.27
C ILE A 698 11.55 28.76 -5.40
N LEU A 699 12.16 28.88 -6.58
CA LEU A 699 13.51 28.42 -6.84
C LEU A 699 14.51 29.57 -6.95
N LEU A 700 15.72 29.32 -6.50
CA LEU A 700 16.90 30.16 -6.70
C LEU A 700 18.07 29.21 -6.95
N ASP A 701 18.35 28.99 -8.23
CA ASP A 701 19.32 28.01 -8.67
C ASP A 701 20.50 28.69 -9.34
N ALA A 702 21.68 28.13 -9.19
CA ALA A 702 22.90 28.57 -9.81
C ALA A 702 23.77 27.40 -10.24
N GLY A 703 24.35 27.47 -11.43
CA GLY A 703 25.23 26.42 -11.91
C GLY A 703 25.80 26.67 -13.29
N ASN A 704 26.76 25.85 -13.69
CA ASN A 704 27.30 25.79 -15.04
C ASN A 704 28.13 24.51 -15.24
N ILE A 705 28.45 24.23 -16.51
CA ILE A 705 29.46 23.26 -16.90
C ILE A 705 30.77 23.98 -17.23
N PHE A 706 31.90 23.39 -16.86
CA PHE A 706 33.23 23.96 -17.07
C PHE A 706 34.19 22.95 -17.66
N GLN A 707 35.32 23.46 -18.14
CA GLN A 707 36.41 22.66 -18.68
C GLN A 707 37.74 23.03 -18.02
N THR A 708 38.50 22.04 -17.56
CA THR A 708 39.87 22.27 -17.04
C THR A 708 40.92 22.29 -18.13
N ASP A 709 40.67 21.60 -19.23
CA ASP A 709 41.65 21.41 -20.30
C ASP A 709 41.47 22.48 -21.38
N ARG A 710 42.57 23.03 -21.91
CA ARG A 710 42.50 24.00 -23.02
C ARG A 710 42.47 23.26 -24.35
N VAL A 711 41.33 23.29 -25.03
CA VAL A 711 41.22 22.75 -26.40
C VAL A 711 41.44 23.87 -27.41
N PRO A 712 42.42 23.75 -28.33
CA PRO A 712 42.63 24.73 -29.39
C PRO A 712 41.37 24.94 -30.24
N GLY A 713 40.99 26.20 -30.45
CA GLY A 713 39.81 26.57 -31.23
C GLY A 713 38.50 26.61 -30.44
N ILE A 714 38.51 26.24 -29.15
CA ILE A 714 37.33 26.27 -28.28
C ILE A 714 37.50 27.35 -27.21
N ALA A 715 36.44 28.12 -26.96
CA ALA A 715 36.45 29.13 -25.92
C ALA A 715 36.61 28.48 -24.54
N TYR A 716 37.65 28.86 -23.79
CA TYR A 716 37.96 28.25 -22.51
C TYR A 716 37.00 28.75 -21.41
N GLU A 717 36.14 27.87 -20.92
CA GLU A 717 35.23 28.16 -19.82
C GLU A 717 35.82 27.70 -18.47
N SER A 718 36.70 28.54 -17.93
CA SER A 718 37.35 28.29 -16.64
C SER A 718 36.36 28.26 -15.48
N ILE A 719 36.66 27.47 -14.44
CA ILE A 719 35.97 27.50 -13.14
C ILE A 719 36.14 28.89 -12.52
N ASN A 720 35.15 29.75 -12.72
CA ASN A 720 35.13 31.11 -12.23
C ASN A 720 33.71 31.46 -11.79
N PRO A 721 33.48 32.03 -10.59
CA PRO A 721 32.15 32.45 -10.16
C PRO A 721 31.44 33.36 -11.15
N LYS A 722 32.18 34.17 -11.92
CA LYS A 722 31.60 35.02 -12.98
C LYS A 722 30.96 34.24 -14.13
N ASN A 723 31.29 32.96 -14.28
CA ASN A 723 30.78 32.07 -15.30
C ASN A 723 29.59 31.22 -14.81
N LEU A 724 29.21 31.30 -13.54
CA LEU A 724 27.98 30.67 -13.07
C LEU A 724 26.76 31.34 -13.71
N ARG A 725 25.77 30.54 -14.08
CA ARG A 725 24.44 31.02 -14.46
C ARG A 725 23.51 30.92 -13.27
N VAL A 726 22.67 31.92 -13.08
CA VAL A 726 21.74 32.04 -11.97
C VAL A 726 20.34 32.21 -12.55
N THR A 727 19.36 31.57 -11.93
CA THR A 727 17.96 31.58 -12.32
C THR A 727 17.08 31.68 -11.09
N THR A 728 15.91 32.30 -11.22
CA THR A 728 14.89 32.32 -10.16
C THR A 728 13.52 32.16 -10.76
N GLY A 729 12.60 31.56 -10.01
CA GLY A 729 11.28 31.25 -10.55
C GLY A 729 10.35 30.56 -9.58
N ILE A 730 9.30 30.00 -10.16
CA ILE A 730 8.31 29.19 -9.44
C ILE A 730 8.35 27.78 -10.01
N MET A 731 8.31 26.79 -9.13
CA MET A 731 8.16 25.38 -9.48
C MET A 731 6.84 24.82 -8.96
N VAL A 732 6.24 23.92 -9.72
CA VAL A 732 5.06 23.16 -9.35
C VAL A 732 5.29 21.70 -9.71
N SER A 733 5.20 20.82 -8.71
CA SER A 733 5.24 19.38 -8.87
C SER A 733 3.89 18.79 -8.50
N TRP A 734 3.26 18.05 -9.40
CA TRP A 734 1.99 17.38 -9.18
C TRP A 734 2.12 15.87 -9.36
N TRP A 735 1.79 15.12 -8.32
CA TRP A 735 1.70 13.67 -8.39
C TRP A 735 0.39 13.25 -9.05
N SER A 736 0.44 12.86 -10.32
CA SER A 736 -0.77 12.55 -11.09
C SER A 736 -1.46 11.26 -10.62
N PRO A 737 -2.77 11.12 -10.88
CA PRO A 737 -3.49 9.85 -10.70
C PRO A 737 -2.91 8.70 -11.54
N LEU A 738 -2.15 9.00 -12.59
CA LEU A 738 -1.49 8.03 -13.47
C LEU A 738 -0.20 7.46 -12.85
N GLY A 739 0.20 7.91 -11.65
CA GLY A 739 1.38 7.38 -10.95
C GLY A 739 2.71 8.00 -11.36
N ALA A 740 2.69 9.08 -12.14
CA ALA A 740 3.88 9.82 -12.58
C ALA A 740 3.85 11.28 -12.09
N PRO A 741 4.99 11.87 -11.70
CA PRO A 741 5.07 13.29 -11.40
C PRO A 741 4.97 14.13 -12.68
N LEU A 742 4.23 15.23 -12.61
CA LEU A 742 4.32 16.35 -13.55
C LEU A 742 5.09 17.46 -12.86
N ASN A 743 6.21 17.86 -13.45
CA ASN A 743 6.99 18.98 -12.93
C ASN A 743 6.94 20.13 -13.92
N PHE A 744 6.67 21.32 -13.41
CA PHE A 744 6.60 22.56 -14.15
C PHE A 744 7.52 23.58 -13.50
N SER A 745 8.21 24.37 -14.31
CA SER A 745 8.92 25.55 -13.86
C SER A 745 8.62 26.74 -14.74
N LEU A 746 8.42 27.90 -14.13
CA LEU A 746 8.53 29.19 -14.78
C LEU A 746 9.73 29.91 -14.17
N ALA A 747 10.85 29.93 -14.88
CA ALA A 747 12.13 30.38 -14.37
C ALA A 747 12.77 31.43 -15.28
N VAL A 748 13.34 32.46 -14.67
CA VAL A 748 13.93 33.62 -15.33
C VAL A 748 15.43 33.65 -15.04
N PRO A 749 16.27 33.48 -16.09
CA PRO A 749 17.70 33.70 -16.02
C PRO A 749 18.06 35.12 -15.58
N LEU A 750 18.90 35.25 -14.54
CA LEU A 750 19.29 36.55 -13.97
C LEU A 750 20.57 37.13 -14.58
N ASN A 751 21.43 36.31 -15.19
CA ASN A 751 22.75 36.72 -15.69
C ASN A 751 23.14 36.02 -17.01
N LYS A 752 22.23 36.06 -17.98
CA LYS A 752 22.46 35.54 -19.34
C LYS A 752 23.74 36.10 -19.97
N LYS A 753 24.47 35.23 -20.68
CA LYS A 753 25.62 35.56 -21.53
C LYS A 753 25.36 35.27 -23.02
N PRO A 754 26.19 35.82 -23.93
CA PRO A 754 26.15 35.45 -25.34
C PRO A 754 26.37 33.94 -25.52
N GLY A 755 25.56 33.30 -26.37
CA GLY A 755 25.59 31.85 -26.61
C GLY A 755 24.65 31.03 -25.71
N ASP A 756 24.11 31.61 -24.63
CA ASP A 756 23.10 30.95 -23.81
C ASP A 756 21.73 30.96 -24.50
N GLN A 757 21.10 29.78 -24.51
CA GLN A 757 19.72 29.61 -24.96
C GLN A 757 18.77 29.52 -23.75
N LEU A 758 17.57 30.06 -23.89
CA LEU A 758 16.63 30.20 -22.77
C LEU A 758 15.36 29.41 -23.02
N ALA A 759 14.90 28.74 -21.97
CA ALA A 759 13.62 28.04 -21.91
C ALA A 759 12.91 28.47 -20.62
N LEU A 760 12.18 29.61 -20.68
CA LEU A 760 11.56 30.21 -19.48
C LEU A 760 10.51 29.30 -18.85
N PHE A 761 9.79 28.53 -19.67
CA PHE A 761 8.84 27.53 -19.23
C PHE A 761 9.39 26.14 -19.52
N GLY A 762 9.58 25.36 -18.46
CA GLY A 762 10.00 23.97 -18.53
C GLY A 762 8.88 23.08 -18.03
N PHE A 763 8.68 21.93 -18.69
CA PHE A 763 7.75 20.92 -18.22
C PHE A 763 8.31 19.53 -18.46
N SER A 764 7.95 18.62 -17.56
CA SER A 764 8.21 17.19 -17.72
C SER A 764 7.06 16.39 -17.14
N PHE A 765 6.82 15.23 -17.73
CA PHE A 765 5.82 14.28 -17.32
C PHE A 765 6.38 12.88 -17.48
N GLY A 766 6.29 12.04 -16.45
CA GLY A 766 6.65 10.61 -16.56
C GLY A 766 8.11 10.30 -16.86
N ALA A 767 8.95 11.31 -17.08
CA ALA A 767 10.39 11.21 -17.10
C ALA A 767 10.92 11.00 -15.67
N THR A 768 11.97 10.19 -15.54
CA THR A 768 12.75 10.13 -14.31
C THR A 768 13.63 11.38 -14.32
N ILE A 769 13.45 12.29 -13.37
CA ILE A 769 14.19 13.55 -13.26
C ILE A 769 15.23 13.42 -12.17
#